data_AF-A0A8C5NFG1-F1
#
_entry.id   AF-A0A8C5NFG1-F1
#
_cell.length_a   1.000
_cell.length_b   1.000
_cell.length_c   1.000
_cell.angle_alpha   90.00
_cell.angle_beta   90.00
_cell.angle_gamma   90.00
#
_symmetry.space_group_name_H-M   'P 1'
#
loop_
_entity.id
_entity.type
_entity.pdbx_description
1 polymer ?
#
loop_
_entity_poly.entity_id
_entity_poly.type
_entity_poly.pdbx_seq_one_letter_code
_entity_poly.pdbx_strand_id
1 'polypeptide(L)'
;MKACFLDMFFPLNAASHHGYSGKRHCASQLVAKHCLVLLGSIVLHLTLCSCQRVDLKHPIVSTGYGKVRGIRKELNNEILGPVEQYLGVPYATAPIGERRFQPPEAPGSWQEIRNATQFPPVCPQNVHGVLPEIMLPVWFTDNLDAAATYVQNQSEDCLYLNIYVPTEDDMRDRRKKPVMLFIHGGSYMEGSGNLFDGSVLAAYGNVIVVTMNYRLGVLGFLSTGNQSAKGNYGLLDQIQALRWLNENIGHFGGDPERITIFGSGAGAACVNLLILSQHSEGLFQRAIAQSGSAISSWSVNYRPMMYTKILAQKVGCTLEDMVELVDCLRRKSFRELVDQDIQPARYHIAFGPVVDGDVVPDDPEILMQFVSDKLHVTHGEFLNYDILLGVNQGEGLKFVDDSEGEDGISSVSFDYTISNFVNNLYGYPDGKDILRETIKFMYTDWADRDNSDMRRKTLLALFTDHQWVAPAVATAKLYTEFQSPVYFYTFHHHCQTEARPEWADAAHGDEIPYVFGIPMVGATDLFPCNFSKNDVMLSAVVMTYWTNFAKTGDPNQPIPQDTTFIHTKPNRFEEVFWTKFTSKDKQYLHIGLKPRVRENYRANKVAFWLELVPHLHSLHEKIISSTTTRQPYRGTIHCKYPQGGTRSTRHPVISTYPPDPEPESSDRPNVRYTPPFPSDTRDYSTELSVTVAVGASLLFLNVLAFAALYYKRDKRHELMQRRHRRLSPQRGTTMGMGVGMGVVGAPPHNDLALSQEEELMSLQMKQQRVELEHGTPLPSRGVLGDLEPLRPPVCPPDYTLALRRAPEDVPLMTANTITMIPSTISGMTPLHPFNTYPPVPAPSSTPVPSHSNNALPHQHSTTRV
;
A
#
# COMPACT_ATOMS: atom_id res chain seq x y z
N MET A 1 -22.50 43.85 -11.16
CA MET A 1 -22.13 45.28 -11.32
C MET A 1 -22.56 46.00 -10.04
N LYS A 2 -21.64 46.72 -9.37
CA LYS A 2 -21.73 47.57 -8.14
C LYS A 2 -22.80 47.28 -7.04
N ALA A 3 -22.32 47.28 -5.79
CA ALA A 3 -23.09 47.13 -4.56
C ALA A 3 -23.66 48.46 -4.00
N CYS A 4 -24.56 48.34 -3.02
CA CYS A 4 -24.73 49.29 -1.91
C CYS A 4 -25.13 48.55 -0.63
N PHE A 5 -24.90 49.19 0.52
CA PHE A 5 -24.67 48.57 1.84
C PHE A 5 -25.70 49.02 2.90
N LEU A 6 -25.62 48.37 4.06
CA LEU A 6 -26.11 48.76 5.41
C LEU A 6 -27.59 48.58 5.81
N ASP A 7 -27.76 47.70 6.81
CA ASP A 7 -28.40 47.89 8.13
C ASP A 7 -29.84 48.41 8.28
N MET A 8 -30.68 47.61 8.98
CA MET A 8 -30.89 47.79 10.42
C MET A 8 -31.72 46.64 11.05
N PHE A 9 -31.45 46.35 12.34
CA PHE A 9 -32.17 45.38 13.15
C PHE A 9 -32.54 45.99 14.52
N PHE A 10 -33.66 45.51 15.09
CA PHE A 10 -34.23 45.74 16.44
C PHE A 10 -35.04 47.03 16.74
N PRO A 11 -36.13 46.92 17.52
CA PRO A 11 -37.05 48.01 17.86
C PRO A 11 -36.87 48.55 19.29
N LEU A 12 -37.37 49.77 19.55
CA LEU A 12 -37.54 50.32 20.90
C LEU A 12 -38.86 51.10 21.02
N ASN A 13 -39.63 50.79 22.08
CA ASN A 13 -40.87 51.48 22.45
C ASN A 13 -40.59 52.79 23.20
N ALA A 14 -41.34 53.87 22.92
CA ALA A 14 -41.69 54.90 23.94
C ALA A 14 -42.87 55.83 23.53
N ALA A 15 -43.95 55.73 24.31
CA ALA A 15 -45.03 56.67 24.66
C ALA A 15 -45.19 58.10 24.05
N SER A 16 -46.43 58.40 23.61
CA SER A 16 -47.26 59.61 23.89
C SER A 16 -46.81 61.01 23.40
N HIS A 17 -47.65 62.05 23.16
CA HIS A 17 -49.07 62.34 23.48
C HIS A 17 -49.67 63.38 22.49
N HIS A 18 -50.99 63.60 22.53
CA HIS A 18 -51.81 64.60 21.77
C HIS A 18 -52.06 64.31 20.26
N GLY A 19 -53.23 64.60 19.65
CA GLY A 19 -54.42 65.33 20.11
C GLY A 19 -55.75 64.86 19.49
N TYR A 20 -56.81 65.69 19.59
CA TYR A 20 -58.23 65.29 19.51
C TYR A 20 -58.84 65.07 18.10
N SER A 21 -59.94 64.27 18.10
CA SER A 21 -61.08 64.26 17.16
C SER A 21 -60.94 63.54 15.80
N GLY A 22 -61.79 62.53 15.56
CA GLY A 22 -62.02 62.00 14.20
C GLY A 22 -62.60 60.60 14.06
N LYS A 23 -63.93 60.45 14.14
CA LYS A 23 -64.75 59.41 13.49
C LYS A 23 -64.39 57.92 13.72
N ARG A 24 -65.11 57.30 14.67
CA ARG A 24 -65.42 55.86 14.65
C ARG A 24 -66.09 55.51 13.31
N HIS A 25 -65.43 54.75 12.43
CA HIS A 25 -66.04 53.80 11.45
C HIS A 25 -65.02 53.05 10.56
N CYS A 26 -63.74 53.44 10.54
CA CYS A 26 -62.74 52.85 9.61
C CYS A 26 -61.94 51.64 10.14
N ALA A 27 -62.17 51.19 11.38
CA ALA A 27 -61.34 50.15 12.02
C ALA A 27 -61.69 48.71 11.59
N SER A 28 -62.96 48.41 11.32
CA SER A 28 -63.42 47.03 11.06
C SER A 28 -62.86 46.42 9.76
N GLN A 29 -62.87 47.19 8.66
CA GLN A 29 -62.37 46.70 7.37
C GLN A 29 -60.84 46.56 7.31
N LEU A 30 -60.10 47.35 8.09
CA LEU A 30 -58.64 47.27 8.10
C LEU A 30 -58.15 46.02 8.87
N VAL A 31 -58.76 45.71 10.01
CA VAL A 31 -58.47 44.49 10.79
C VAL A 31 -58.84 43.23 10.00
N ALA A 32 -60.01 43.20 9.35
CA ALA A 32 -60.41 42.06 8.51
C ALA A 32 -59.41 41.79 7.37
N LYS A 33 -58.91 42.84 6.69
CA LYS A 33 -57.88 42.70 5.66
C LYS A 33 -56.53 42.23 6.21
N HIS A 34 -56.09 42.71 7.37
CA HIS A 34 -54.86 42.24 7.99
C HIS A 34 -54.97 40.78 8.45
N CYS A 35 -56.10 40.36 9.03
CA CYS A 35 -56.34 38.95 9.36
C CYS A 35 -56.36 38.05 8.12
N LEU A 36 -56.96 38.49 7.00
CA LEU A 36 -56.96 37.72 5.74
C LEU A 36 -55.56 37.62 5.11
N VAL A 37 -54.74 38.67 5.18
CA VAL A 37 -53.34 38.61 4.72
C VAL A 37 -52.50 37.74 5.65
N LEU A 38 -52.69 37.82 6.97
CA LEU A 38 -51.98 36.98 7.94
C LEU A 38 -52.36 35.50 7.78
N LEU A 39 -53.65 35.18 7.63
CA LEU A 39 -54.13 33.84 7.32
C LEU A 39 -53.63 33.36 5.95
N GLY A 40 -53.59 34.24 4.94
CA GLY A 40 -52.98 33.96 3.64
C GLY A 40 -51.51 33.61 3.75
N SER A 41 -50.71 34.37 4.50
CA SER A 41 -49.29 34.09 4.75
C SER A 41 -49.08 32.85 5.63
N ILE A 42 -49.96 32.57 6.59
CA ILE A 42 -49.89 31.36 7.43
C ILE A 42 -50.25 30.12 6.59
N VAL A 43 -51.29 30.19 5.75
CA VAL A 43 -51.65 29.10 4.83
C VAL A 43 -50.57 28.93 3.75
N LEU A 44 -49.96 30.00 3.26
CA LEU A 44 -48.83 29.93 2.33
C LEU A 44 -47.57 29.35 3.00
N HIS A 45 -47.28 29.69 4.26
CA HIS A 45 -46.22 29.04 5.02
C HIS A 45 -46.53 27.58 5.32
N LEU A 46 -47.78 27.21 5.63
CA LEU A 46 -48.18 25.82 5.87
C LEU A 46 -48.19 24.98 4.59
N THR A 47 -48.54 25.54 3.43
CA THR A 47 -48.45 24.83 2.14
C THR A 47 -47.00 24.75 1.64
N LEU A 48 -46.18 25.78 1.82
CA LEU A 48 -44.73 25.72 1.54
C LEU A 48 -44.00 24.75 2.50
N CYS A 49 -44.40 24.68 3.77
CA CYS A 49 -43.85 23.73 4.75
C CYS A 49 -44.44 22.31 4.60
N SER A 50 -45.48 22.14 3.78
CA SER A 50 -45.98 20.83 3.35
C SER A 50 -45.25 20.28 2.11
N CYS A 51 -44.32 21.04 1.51
CA CYS A 51 -43.42 20.52 0.48
C CYS A 51 -42.18 19.91 1.13
N GLN A 52 -41.99 18.61 0.91
CA GLN A 52 -40.87 17.79 1.42
C GLN A 52 -40.76 17.73 2.96
N ARG A 53 -41.50 16.79 3.56
CA ARG A 53 -40.89 16.03 4.66
C ARG A 53 -39.62 15.38 4.10
N VAL A 54 -38.45 15.89 4.48
CA VAL A 54 -37.18 15.20 4.23
C VAL A 54 -37.23 13.89 5.02
N ASP A 55 -37.27 12.77 4.31
CA ASP A 55 -37.13 11.46 4.94
C ASP A 55 -35.67 11.29 5.34
N LEU A 56 -35.35 11.71 6.57
CA LEU A 56 -34.02 11.66 7.17
C LEU A 56 -33.44 10.23 7.25
N LYS A 57 -34.27 9.19 7.06
CA LYS A 57 -33.81 7.80 7.02
C LYS A 57 -33.44 7.35 5.61
N HIS A 58 -34.11 7.92 4.60
CA HIS A 58 -33.97 7.54 3.19
C HIS A 58 -33.64 8.75 2.31
N PRO A 59 -32.41 9.29 2.41
CA PRO A 59 -31.99 10.48 1.67
C PRO A 59 -32.04 10.25 0.16
N ILE A 60 -32.42 11.28 -0.60
CA ILE A 60 -32.60 11.20 -2.06
C ILE A 60 -31.71 12.23 -2.74
N VAL A 61 -30.80 11.76 -3.59
CA VAL A 61 -29.92 12.59 -4.43
C VAL A 61 -30.35 12.49 -5.89
N SER A 62 -30.23 13.59 -6.63
CA SER A 62 -30.47 13.63 -8.08
C SER A 62 -29.11 13.68 -8.79
N THR A 63 -28.80 12.65 -9.57
CA THR A 63 -27.60 12.57 -10.42
C THR A 63 -27.93 13.04 -11.84
N GLY A 64 -26.93 13.12 -12.73
CA GLY A 64 -27.15 13.38 -14.16
C GLY A 64 -27.99 12.30 -14.87
N TYR A 65 -28.07 11.09 -14.29
CA TYR A 65 -28.80 9.95 -14.85
C TYR A 65 -30.19 9.76 -14.25
N GLY A 66 -30.45 10.24 -13.03
CA GLY A 66 -31.76 10.11 -12.38
C GLY A 66 -31.68 10.24 -10.86
N LYS A 67 -32.78 9.93 -10.17
CA LYS A 67 -32.84 10.00 -8.70
C LYS A 67 -32.40 8.68 -8.06
N VAL A 68 -31.60 8.77 -7.00
CA VAL A 68 -31.19 7.64 -6.17
C VAL A 68 -31.62 7.85 -4.72
N ARG A 69 -32.16 6.81 -4.08
CA ARG A 69 -32.52 6.79 -2.65
C ARG A 69 -31.51 5.93 -1.88
N GLY A 70 -30.78 6.55 -0.96
CA GLY A 70 -29.87 5.88 -0.04
C GLY A 70 -30.54 5.50 1.29
N ILE A 71 -29.71 5.18 2.27
CA ILE A 71 -30.11 4.91 3.66
C ILE A 71 -29.13 5.57 4.63
N ARG A 72 -29.65 6.25 5.66
CA ARG A 72 -28.84 6.77 6.76
C ARG A 72 -28.55 5.64 7.76
N LYS A 73 -27.27 5.41 8.06
CA LYS A 73 -26.77 4.39 8.99
C LYS A 73 -26.05 5.07 10.15
N GLU A 74 -26.48 4.76 11.37
CA GLU A 74 -25.76 5.11 12.60
C GLU A 74 -24.60 4.12 12.81
N LEU A 75 -23.48 4.58 13.36
CA LEU A 75 -22.30 3.75 13.59
C LEU A 75 -22.28 3.17 15.01
N ASN A 76 -21.64 2.01 15.19
CA ASN A 76 -21.47 1.36 16.49
C ASN A 76 -20.35 2.02 17.32
N ASN A 77 -20.37 3.35 17.43
CA ASN A 77 -19.39 4.15 18.14
C ASN A 77 -20.02 5.50 18.52
N GLU A 78 -20.06 5.82 19.82
CA GLU A 78 -20.74 7.03 20.33
C GLU A 78 -20.09 8.36 19.90
N ILE A 79 -18.87 8.34 19.37
CA ILE A 79 -18.11 9.52 18.95
C ILE A 79 -18.31 9.81 17.45
N LEU A 80 -18.62 8.81 16.64
CA LEU A 80 -18.70 8.95 15.19
C LEU A 80 -20.13 9.29 14.74
N GLY A 81 -20.27 10.39 14.00
CA GLY A 81 -21.52 10.78 13.37
C GLY A 81 -22.03 9.79 12.32
N PRO A 82 -23.34 9.79 12.02
CA PRO A 82 -23.93 8.91 11.01
C PRO A 82 -23.48 9.18 9.57
N VAL A 83 -23.69 8.19 8.72
CA VAL A 83 -23.31 8.18 7.31
C VAL A 83 -24.53 7.88 6.44
N GLU A 84 -24.67 8.61 5.33
CA GLU A 84 -25.61 8.28 4.27
C GLU A 84 -24.94 7.32 3.27
N GLN A 85 -25.53 6.13 3.12
CA GLN A 85 -25.05 5.08 2.25
C GLN A 85 -25.90 5.00 0.98
N TYR A 86 -25.25 5.03 -0.18
CA TYR A 86 -25.83 4.77 -1.49
C TYR A 86 -25.16 3.53 -2.06
N LEU A 87 -25.71 2.35 -1.78
CA LEU A 87 -25.15 1.05 -2.16
C LEU A 87 -25.75 0.60 -3.49
N GLY A 88 -24.92 0.19 -4.44
CA GLY A 88 -25.37 -0.30 -5.75
C GLY A 88 -25.83 0.80 -6.73
N VAL A 89 -25.11 1.92 -6.79
CA VAL A 89 -25.32 2.95 -7.81
C VAL A 89 -24.67 2.52 -9.13
N PRO A 90 -25.40 2.38 -10.25
CA PRO A 90 -24.81 2.00 -11.53
C PRO A 90 -23.99 3.16 -12.11
N TYR A 91 -22.73 2.88 -12.47
CA TYR A 91 -21.83 3.87 -13.08
C TYR A 91 -21.57 3.58 -14.57
N ALA A 92 -22.03 2.43 -15.07
CA ALA A 92 -21.93 1.99 -16.46
C ALA A 92 -23.13 1.10 -16.83
N THR A 93 -23.34 0.87 -18.13
CA THR A 93 -24.32 -0.08 -18.65
C THR A 93 -23.80 -1.52 -18.53
N ALA A 94 -24.69 -2.47 -18.18
CA ALA A 94 -24.34 -3.88 -17.98
C ALA A 94 -23.57 -4.49 -19.19
N PRO A 95 -22.35 -5.04 -18.98
CA PRO A 95 -21.44 -5.54 -20.03
C PRO A 95 -21.80 -6.94 -20.53
N ILE A 96 -23.09 -7.17 -20.79
CA ILE A 96 -23.68 -8.46 -21.20
C ILE A 96 -23.84 -8.58 -22.71
N GLY A 97 -23.86 -9.82 -23.21
CA GLY A 97 -24.03 -10.13 -24.64
C GLY A 97 -22.90 -9.53 -25.49
N GLU A 98 -23.25 -8.76 -26.52
CA GLU A 98 -22.28 -8.11 -27.42
C GLU A 98 -21.36 -7.10 -26.71
N ARG A 99 -21.74 -6.60 -25.51
CA ARG A 99 -20.87 -5.75 -24.68
C ARG A 99 -19.85 -6.55 -23.85
N ARG A 100 -19.90 -7.88 -23.86
CA ARG A 100 -18.84 -8.71 -23.28
C ARG A 100 -17.57 -8.56 -24.13
N PHE A 101 -16.43 -8.37 -23.46
CA PHE A 101 -15.15 -8.04 -24.08
C PHE A 101 -15.17 -6.75 -24.91
N GLN A 102 -15.94 -5.75 -24.45
CA GLN A 102 -15.95 -4.38 -24.97
C GLN A 102 -15.70 -3.36 -23.83
N PRO A 103 -15.24 -2.14 -24.15
CA PRO A 103 -15.24 -1.02 -23.21
C PRO A 103 -16.62 -0.80 -22.56
N PRO A 104 -16.68 -0.31 -21.31
CA PRO A 104 -17.95 0.05 -20.69
C PRO A 104 -18.56 1.28 -21.34
N GLU A 105 -19.89 1.31 -21.39
CA GLU A 105 -20.68 2.46 -21.81
C GLU A 105 -21.28 3.16 -20.59
N ALA A 106 -21.53 4.47 -20.68
CA ALA A 106 -22.27 5.20 -19.64
C ALA A 106 -23.65 4.55 -19.35
N PRO A 107 -24.19 4.68 -18.12
CA PRO A 107 -25.47 4.07 -17.77
C PRO A 107 -26.63 4.83 -18.45
N GLY A 108 -27.67 4.10 -18.85
CA GLY A 108 -28.91 4.73 -19.34
C GLY A 108 -29.64 5.49 -18.22
N SER A 109 -30.17 6.68 -18.52
CA SER A 109 -30.93 7.49 -17.58
C SER A 109 -32.26 6.83 -17.14
N TRP A 110 -32.72 7.12 -15.93
CA TRP A 110 -33.96 6.60 -15.35
C TRP A 110 -34.84 7.71 -14.76
N GLN A 111 -36.16 7.60 -14.94
CA GLN A 111 -37.13 8.60 -14.48
C GLN A 111 -37.57 8.39 -13.03
N GLU A 112 -37.76 7.14 -12.63
CA GLU A 112 -38.21 6.75 -11.28
C GLU A 112 -37.09 6.84 -10.23
N ILE A 113 -37.44 6.85 -8.95
CA ILE A 113 -36.43 6.87 -7.88
C ILE A 113 -35.82 5.47 -7.72
N ARG A 114 -34.56 5.29 -8.13
CA ARG A 114 -33.83 4.03 -7.96
C ARG A 114 -33.42 3.85 -6.49
N ASN A 115 -33.75 2.71 -5.89
CA ASN A 115 -33.25 2.38 -4.55
C ASN A 115 -31.78 1.95 -4.64
N ALA A 116 -30.95 2.54 -3.77
CA ALA A 116 -29.53 2.26 -3.60
C ALA A 116 -29.25 2.00 -2.10
N THR A 117 -29.97 1.03 -1.52
CA THR A 117 -30.00 0.75 -0.07
C THR A 117 -29.41 -0.61 0.30
N GLN A 118 -28.92 -1.36 -0.67
CA GLN A 118 -28.38 -2.71 -0.51
C GLN A 118 -27.33 -2.97 -1.59
N PHE A 119 -26.37 -3.85 -1.33
CA PHE A 119 -25.37 -4.21 -2.34
C PHE A 119 -26.00 -4.92 -3.56
N PRO A 120 -25.52 -4.65 -4.77
CA PRO A 120 -25.87 -5.39 -5.98
C PRO A 120 -25.06 -6.69 -6.06
N PRO A 121 -25.36 -7.59 -7.02
CA PRO A 121 -24.49 -8.71 -7.33
C PRO A 121 -23.05 -8.27 -7.62
N VAL A 122 -22.08 -9.07 -7.20
CA VAL A 122 -20.65 -8.85 -7.52
C VAL A 122 -20.32 -9.38 -8.92
N CYS A 123 -19.15 -9.03 -9.44
CA CYS A 123 -18.68 -9.57 -10.71
C CYS A 123 -18.33 -11.07 -10.58
N PRO A 124 -18.49 -11.87 -11.65
CA PRO A 124 -18.33 -13.32 -11.57
C PRO A 124 -16.89 -13.74 -11.24
N GLN A 125 -16.74 -14.66 -10.29
CA GLN A 125 -15.47 -15.10 -9.73
C GLN A 125 -15.61 -16.46 -9.03
N ASN A 126 -14.56 -17.28 -9.02
CA ASN A 126 -14.58 -18.59 -8.36
C ASN A 126 -13.65 -18.64 -7.14
N VAL A 127 -14.18 -18.30 -5.96
CA VAL A 127 -13.44 -18.35 -4.69
C VAL A 127 -13.39 -19.74 -4.05
N HIS A 128 -14.01 -20.75 -4.65
CA HIS A 128 -13.95 -22.15 -4.21
C HIS A 128 -13.00 -23.00 -5.08
N GLY A 129 -12.31 -22.37 -6.05
CA GLY A 129 -11.30 -22.99 -6.89
C GLY A 129 -9.90 -22.93 -6.27
N VAL A 130 -8.87 -23.18 -7.09
CA VAL A 130 -7.47 -23.02 -6.70
C VAL A 130 -7.13 -21.53 -6.70
N LEU A 131 -6.95 -20.95 -5.51
CA LEU A 131 -6.60 -19.54 -5.32
C LEU A 131 -5.07 -19.34 -5.26
N PRO A 132 -4.54 -18.23 -5.80
CA PRO A 132 -3.12 -17.89 -5.70
C PRO A 132 -2.82 -17.23 -4.36
N GLU A 133 -2.88 -17.99 -3.26
CA GLU A 133 -2.80 -17.46 -1.87
C GLU A 133 -1.60 -16.52 -1.62
N ILE A 134 -0.46 -16.80 -2.26
CA ILE A 134 0.76 -15.96 -2.21
C ILE A 134 0.61 -14.52 -2.71
N MET A 135 -0.50 -14.22 -3.40
CA MET A 135 -0.87 -12.88 -3.90
C MET A 135 -2.07 -12.27 -3.19
N LEU A 136 -2.81 -13.05 -2.39
CA LEU A 136 -4.05 -12.61 -1.76
C LEU A 136 -3.78 -12.03 -0.37
N PRO A 137 -4.59 -11.07 0.10
CA PRO A 137 -4.52 -10.59 1.47
C PRO A 137 -4.74 -11.72 2.47
N VAL A 138 -3.94 -11.77 3.54
CA VAL A 138 -3.99 -12.87 4.53
C VAL A 138 -5.37 -12.96 5.21
N TRP A 139 -6.00 -11.82 5.49
CA TRP A 139 -7.36 -11.78 6.04
C TRP A 139 -8.43 -12.37 5.11
N PHE A 140 -8.19 -12.41 3.80
CA PHE A 140 -9.12 -12.96 2.80
C PHE A 140 -8.99 -14.48 2.71
N THR A 141 -7.76 -15.01 2.72
CA THR A 141 -7.50 -16.45 2.66
C THR A 141 -7.77 -17.15 3.99
N ASP A 142 -7.37 -16.56 5.12
CA ASP A 142 -7.59 -17.13 6.44
C ASP A 142 -9.10 -17.15 6.84
N ASN A 143 -9.94 -16.29 6.26
CA ASN A 143 -11.39 -16.22 6.53
C ASN A 143 -12.24 -16.41 5.25
N LEU A 144 -11.85 -17.35 4.39
CA LEU A 144 -12.45 -17.54 3.07
C LEU A 144 -13.98 -17.76 3.09
N ASP A 145 -14.53 -18.44 4.11
CA ASP A 145 -15.99 -18.64 4.25
C ASP A 145 -16.76 -17.33 4.47
N ALA A 146 -16.19 -16.40 5.26
CA ALA A 146 -16.76 -15.07 5.45
C ALA A 146 -16.67 -14.27 4.14
N ALA A 147 -15.52 -14.27 3.47
CA ALA A 147 -15.33 -13.61 2.18
C ALA A 147 -16.29 -14.16 1.10
N ALA A 148 -16.46 -15.48 1.02
CA ALA A 148 -17.38 -16.17 0.11
C ALA A 148 -18.85 -15.71 0.30
N THR A 149 -19.26 -15.41 1.54
CA THR A 149 -20.60 -14.91 1.85
C THR A 149 -20.88 -13.54 1.19
N TYR A 150 -19.86 -12.69 1.01
CA TYR A 150 -20.01 -11.41 0.30
C TYR A 150 -20.06 -11.57 -1.24
N VAL A 151 -19.45 -12.63 -1.77
CA VAL A 151 -19.33 -12.87 -3.23
C VAL A 151 -20.23 -13.98 -3.76
N GLN A 152 -21.15 -14.51 -2.95
CA GLN A 152 -22.10 -15.57 -3.34
C GLN A 152 -23.10 -15.15 -4.44
N ASN A 153 -23.49 -13.87 -4.46
CA ASN A 153 -24.47 -13.33 -5.41
C ASN A 153 -23.74 -12.67 -6.58
N GLN A 154 -23.65 -13.37 -7.72
CA GLN A 154 -22.84 -12.95 -8.86
C GLN A 154 -23.67 -12.70 -10.11
N SER A 155 -23.28 -11.69 -10.89
CA SER A 155 -23.87 -11.36 -12.20
C SER A 155 -22.84 -10.69 -13.10
N GLU A 156 -22.96 -10.82 -14.43
CA GLU A 156 -22.20 -9.97 -15.35
C GLU A 156 -22.67 -8.50 -15.31
N ASP A 157 -23.93 -8.25 -14.92
CA ASP A 157 -24.39 -6.93 -14.51
C ASP A 157 -23.88 -6.64 -13.10
N CYS A 158 -22.64 -6.16 -13.01
CA CYS A 158 -21.92 -5.88 -11.76
C CYS A 158 -21.25 -4.50 -11.69
N LEU A 159 -21.41 -3.63 -12.71
CA LEU A 159 -20.73 -2.33 -12.80
C LEU A 159 -21.40 -1.25 -11.92
N TYR A 160 -21.20 -1.42 -10.61
CA TYR A 160 -21.78 -0.62 -9.56
C TYR A 160 -20.73 -0.08 -8.60
N LEU A 161 -21.04 1.08 -8.01
CA LEU A 161 -20.29 1.68 -6.90
C LEU A 161 -21.17 1.92 -5.69
N ASN A 162 -20.55 2.02 -4.52
CA ASN A 162 -21.17 2.33 -3.24
C ASN A 162 -20.57 3.64 -2.72
N ILE A 163 -21.41 4.59 -2.31
CA ILE A 163 -21.00 5.91 -1.82
C ILE A 163 -21.35 6.04 -0.34
N TYR A 164 -20.38 6.47 0.47
CA TYR A 164 -20.50 6.70 1.90
C TYR A 164 -20.26 8.19 2.19
N VAL A 165 -21.33 8.91 2.53
CA VAL A 165 -21.32 10.37 2.74
C VAL A 165 -21.46 10.69 4.23
N PRO A 166 -20.50 11.37 4.88
CA PRO A 166 -20.61 11.73 6.28
C PRO A 166 -21.63 12.86 6.48
N THR A 167 -22.49 12.73 7.50
CA THR A 167 -23.53 13.73 7.80
C THR A 167 -23.06 14.90 8.67
N GLU A 168 -21.81 14.90 9.12
CA GLU A 168 -21.23 16.02 9.85
C GLU A 168 -20.92 17.20 8.93
N ASP A 169 -21.88 18.12 8.89
CA ASP A 169 -21.66 19.50 8.51
C ASP A 169 -21.53 20.35 9.79
N ASP A 170 -20.33 20.85 10.09
CA ASP A 170 -20.24 22.10 10.86
C ASP A 170 -20.99 23.13 10.01
N MET A 171 -22.07 23.72 10.55
CA MET A 171 -22.99 24.58 9.77
C MET A 171 -22.32 25.84 9.19
N ARG A 172 -21.03 26.04 9.47
CA ARG A 172 -20.13 27.06 8.92
C ARG A 172 -19.43 26.61 7.63
N ASP A 173 -19.18 25.32 7.43
CA ASP A 173 -18.34 24.80 6.35
C ASP A 173 -19.15 24.15 5.21
N ARG A 174 -19.75 25.00 4.36
CA ARG A 174 -20.47 24.58 3.15
C ARG A 174 -19.53 24.15 2.00
N ARG A 175 -18.29 23.76 2.30
CA ARG A 175 -17.33 23.33 1.28
C ARG A 175 -17.64 21.91 0.84
N LYS A 176 -17.39 21.63 -0.43
CA LYS A 176 -17.41 20.27 -0.95
C LYS A 176 -16.38 19.41 -0.19
N LYS A 177 -16.72 18.16 0.11
CA LYS A 177 -15.85 17.23 0.84
C LYS A 177 -14.89 16.52 -0.14
N PRO A 178 -13.63 16.21 0.24
CA PRO A 178 -12.75 15.37 -0.58
C PRO A 178 -13.39 13.99 -0.83
N VAL A 179 -12.98 13.34 -1.92
CA VAL A 179 -13.51 12.04 -2.34
C VAL A 179 -12.37 11.02 -2.36
N MET A 180 -12.56 9.86 -1.75
CA MET A 180 -11.62 8.74 -1.76
C MET A 180 -12.25 7.54 -2.46
N LEU A 181 -11.79 7.19 -3.66
CA LEU A 181 -12.24 6.02 -4.41
C LEU A 181 -11.32 4.82 -4.12
N PHE A 182 -11.87 3.79 -3.48
CA PHE A 182 -11.19 2.53 -3.24
C PHE A 182 -11.34 1.56 -4.43
N ILE A 183 -10.20 1.11 -4.93
CA ILE A 183 -10.06 0.04 -5.92
C ILE A 183 -9.56 -1.20 -5.17
N HIS A 184 -10.41 -2.22 -5.05
CA HIS A 184 -10.07 -3.43 -4.31
C HIS A 184 -8.98 -4.26 -4.99
N GLY A 185 -8.27 -5.06 -4.20
CA GLY A 185 -7.32 -6.05 -4.67
C GLY A 185 -7.93 -7.43 -4.86
N GLY A 186 -7.09 -8.45 -4.67
CA GLY A 186 -7.23 -9.82 -5.18
C GLY A 186 -6.01 -10.12 -6.05
N SER A 187 -6.17 -10.99 -7.05
CA SER A 187 -5.22 -11.26 -8.14
C SER A 187 -5.77 -10.83 -9.51
N TYR A 188 -6.65 -9.81 -9.51
CA TYR A 188 -7.56 -9.43 -10.60
C TYR A 188 -8.68 -10.45 -10.92
N MET A 189 -8.69 -11.62 -10.28
CA MET A 189 -9.62 -12.72 -10.55
C MET A 189 -10.83 -12.74 -9.60
N GLU A 190 -10.66 -12.22 -8.38
CA GLU A 190 -11.63 -12.22 -7.28
C GLU A 190 -11.62 -10.88 -6.50
N GLY A 191 -12.58 -10.72 -5.59
CA GLY A 191 -12.78 -9.53 -4.76
C GLY A 191 -14.07 -8.77 -5.09
N SER A 192 -14.36 -7.76 -4.27
CA SER A 192 -15.47 -6.81 -4.49
C SER A 192 -15.28 -5.58 -3.61
N GLY A 193 -15.69 -4.40 -4.10
CA GLY A 193 -15.80 -3.20 -3.27
C GLY A 193 -16.78 -3.34 -2.11
N ASN A 194 -17.71 -4.31 -2.18
CA ASN A 194 -18.71 -4.59 -1.13
C ASN A 194 -18.09 -5.17 0.16
N LEU A 195 -16.86 -5.69 0.10
CA LEU A 195 -16.13 -6.22 1.27
C LEU A 195 -15.66 -5.11 2.24
N PHE A 196 -15.72 -3.84 1.81
CA PHE A 196 -15.10 -2.71 2.51
C PHE A 196 -16.17 -1.68 2.90
N ASP A 197 -16.59 -1.66 4.18
CA ASP A 197 -17.52 -0.63 4.67
C ASP A 197 -16.75 0.69 4.88
N GLY A 198 -16.93 1.63 3.94
CA GLY A 198 -16.28 2.94 3.96
C GLY A 198 -16.81 3.90 5.05
N SER A 199 -17.82 3.52 5.83
CA SER A 199 -18.53 4.46 6.71
C SER A 199 -17.67 5.02 7.84
N VAL A 200 -16.81 4.21 8.47
CA VAL A 200 -15.96 4.72 9.57
C VAL A 200 -14.93 5.71 9.04
N LEU A 201 -14.25 5.39 7.93
CA LEU A 201 -13.31 6.29 7.26
C LEU A 201 -14.00 7.59 6.79
N ALA A 202 -15.23 7.49 6.27
CA ALA A 202 -16.02 8.66 5.86
C ALA A 202 -16.36 9.57 7.05
N ALA A 203 -16.93 9.01 8.12
CA ALA A 203 -17.32 9.74 9.33
C ALA A 203 -16.10 10.35 10.04
N TYR A 204 -15.07 9.54 10.32
CA TYR A 204 -13.84 9.98 10.98
C TYR A 204 -13.09 11.04 10.16
N GLY A 205 -12.96 10.80 8.85
CA GLY A 205 -12.21 11.67 7.96
C GLY A 205 -12.93 12.97 7.59
N ASN A 206 -14.26 13.03 7.71
CA ASN A 206 -15.12 13.99 7.03
C ASN A 206 -14.80 14.08 5.52
N VAL A 207 -14.74 12.90 4.89
CA VAL A 207 -14.52 12.69 3.44
C VAL A 207 -15.61 11.79 2.88
N ILE A 208 -15.91 11.89 1.59
CA ILE A 208 -16.77 10.90 0.92
C ILE A 208 -15.90 9.72 0.53
N VAL A 209 -16.25 8.52 1.00
CA VAL A 209 -15.60 7.28 0.58
C VAL A 209 -16.46 6.63 -0.49
N VAL A 210 -15.83 6.12 -1.54
CA VAL A 210 -16.47 5.36 -2.62
C VAL A 210 -15.76 4.03 -2.76
N THR A 211 -16.51 2.93 -2.85
CA THR A 211 -15.98 1.62 -3.23
C THR A 211 -16.62 1.17 -4.52
N MET A 212 -15.89 0.53 -5.44
CA MET A 212 -16.44 0.09 -6.71
C MET A 212 -16.23 -1.40 -6.99
N ASN A 213 -17.04 -1.97 -7.88
CA ASN A 213 -16.81 -3.25 -8.52
C ASN A 213 -16.44 -3.01 -9.99
N TYR A 214 -15.42 -3.72 -10.50
CA TYR A 214 -15.02 -3.73 -11.92
C TYR A 214 -14.96 -5.17 -12.42
N ARG A 215 -15.04 -5.41 -13.74
CA ARG A 215 -14.96 -6.78 -14.28
C ARG A 215 -13.65 -7.46 -13.91
N LEU A 216 -13.76 -8.73 -13.50
CA LEU A 216 -12.66 -9.55 -13.02
C LEU A 216 -12.29 -10.66 -14.00
N GLY A 217 -11.07 -11.19 -13.84
CA GLY A 217 -10.51 -12.33 -14.54
C GLY A 217 -10.76 -12.32 -16.05
N VAL A 218 -11.30 -13.42 -16.57
CA VAL A 218 -11.62 -13.58 -18.00
C VAL A 218 -12.47 -12.42 -18.53
N LEU A 219 -13.51 -12.02 -17.81
CA LEU A 219 -14.46 -11.00 -18.27
C LEU A 219 -13.87 -9.58 -18.26
N GLY A 220 -12.94 -9.32 -17.35
CA GLY A 220 -12.24 -8.04 -17.23
C GLY A 220 -10.99 -7.90 -18.10
N PHE A 221 -10.33 -9.02 -18.44
CA PHE A 221 -8.94 -8.97 -18.89
C PHE A 221 -8.57 -9.96 -20.00
N LEU A 222 -9.53 -10.70 -20.58
CA LEU A 222 -9.25 -11.53 -21.76
C LEU A 222 -8.74 -10.67 -22.92
N SER A 223 -7.61 -11.07 -23.50
CA SER A 223 -7.01 -10.41 -24.66
C SER A 223 -6.47 -11.44 -25.65
N THR A 224 -6.65 -11.17 -26.94
CA THR A 224 -6.07 -11.95 -28.04
C THR A 224 -4.70 -11.42 -28.46
N GLY A 225 -4.19 -10.35 -27.83
CA GLY A 225 -2.97 -9.64 -28.27
C GLY A 225 -3.12 -8.94 -29.62
N ASN A 226 -4.36 -8.69 -30.05
CA ASN A 226 -4.70 -8.01 -31.29
C ASN A 226 -6.08 -7.31 -31.17
N GLN A 227 -6.62 -6.79 -32.27
CA GLN A 227 -7.85 -6.00 -32.24
C GLN A 227 -9.15 -6.81 -31.99
N SER A 228 -9.13 -8.15 -32.02
CA SER A 228 -10.34 -8.98 -31.79
C SER A 228 -10.85 -8.90 -30.35
N ALA A 229 -9.93 -8.87 -29.38
CA ALA A 229 -10.17 -8.54 -27.98
C ALA A 229 -8.91 -7.90 -27.41
N LYS A 230 -8.94 -6.57 -27.17
CA LYS A 230 -7.78 -5.81 -26.70
C LYS A 230 -7.36 -6.18 -25.27
N GLY A 231 -8.32 -6.44 -24.39
CA GLY A 231 -8.11 -6.57 -22.94
C GLY A 231 -8.47 -5.31 -22.17
N ASN A 232 -7.94 -5.17 -20.95
CA ASN A 232 -8.05 -3.99 -20.09
C ASN A 232 -9.47 -3.49 -19.77
N TYR A 233 -10.51 -4.31 -19.98
CA TYR A 233 -11.90 -3.94 -19.71
C TYR A 233 -12.14 -3.58 -18.24
N GLY A 234 -11.48 -4.28 -17.30
CA GLY A 234 -11.52 -3.96 -15.87
C GLY A 234 -10.84 -2.62 -15.50
N LEU A 235 -9.81 -2.19 -16.24
CA LEU A 235 -9.22 -0.85 -16.07
C LEU A 235 -10.13 0.22 -16.67
N LEU A 236 -10.72 -0.05 -17.85
CA LEU A 236 -11.70 0.84 -18.48
C LEU A 236 -12.96 1.01 -17.61
N ASP A 237 -13.37 -0.03 -16.87
CA ASP A 237 -14.42 0.04 -15.86
C ASP A 237 -14.06 1.01 -14.71
N GLN A 238 -12.81 1.02 -14.25
CA GLN A 238 -12.32 1.96 -13.23
C GLN A 238 -12.28 3.40 -13.77
N ILE A 239 -11.84 3.59 -15.01
CA ILE A 239 -11.86 4.89 -15.70
C ILE A 239 -13.31 5.39 -15.87
N GLN A 240 -14.25 4.52 -16.21
CA GLN A 240 -15.67 4.90 -16.34
C GLN A 240 -16.31 5.24 -14.99
N ALA A 241 -15.93 4.56 -13.90
CA ALA A 241 -16.34 4.95 -12.54
C ALA A 241 -15.77 6.33 -12.15
N LEU A 242 -14.50 6.60 -12.48
CA LEU A 242 -13.87 7.90 -12.28
C LEU A 242 -14.56 9.03 -13.07
N ARG A 243 -14.91 8.81 -14.34
CA ARG A 243 -15.72 9.75 -15.14
C ARG A 243 -17.08 10.02 -14.50
N TRP A 244 -17.79 8.95 -14.09
CA TRP A 244 -19.06 9.08 -13.39
C TRP A 244 -18.94 9.89 -12.10
N LEU A 245 -17.89 9.68 -11.30
CA LEU A 245 -17.63 10.46 -10.08
C LEU A 245 -17.35 11.93 -10.39
N ASN A 246 -16.49 12.22 -11.37
CA ASN A 246 -16.16 13.59 -11.76
C ASN A 246 -17.44 14.39 -12.11
N GLU A 247 -18.35 13.76 -12.87
CA GLU A 247 -19.64 14.35 -13.26
C GLU A 247 -20.67 14.44 -12.12
N ASN A 248 -20.76 13.42 -11.25
CA ASN A 248 -21.92 13.25 -10.35
C ASN A 248 -21.63 13.46 -8.85
N ILE A 249 -20.39 13.36 -8.38
CA ILE A 249 -20.09 13.37 -6.93
C ILE A 249 -20.42 14.71 -6.26
N GLY A 250 -20.44 15.80 -7.04
CA GLY A 250 -20.91 17.12 -6.60
C GLY A 250 -22.35 17.13 -6.08
N HIS A 251 -23.22 16.23 -6.56
CA HIS A 251 -24.59 16.10 -6.07
C HIS A 251 -24.69 15.45 -4.68
N PHE A 252 -23.64 14.75 -4.24
CA PHE A 252 -23.50 14.14 -2.92
C PHE A 252 -22.69 15.03 -1.95
N GLY A 253 -22.39 16.28 -2.34
CA GLY A 253 -21.53 17.19 -1.58
C GLY A 253 -20.03 16.97 -1.77
N GLY A 254 -19.62 16.12 -2.71
CA GLY A 254 -18.21 15.82 -2.99
C GLY A 254 -17.53 16.81 -3.92
N ASP A 255 -16.20 16.80 -3.91
CA ASP A 255 -15.35 17.67 -4.72
C ASP A 255 -14.65 16.91 -5.86
N PRO A 256 -15.04 17.10 -7.13
CA PRO A 256 -14.40 16.41 -8.26
C PRO A 256 -12.95 16.88 -8.50
N GLU A 257 -12.56 18.04 -7.96
CA GLU A 257 -11.18 18.55 -7.99
C GLU A 257 -10.31 18.00 -6.84
N ARG A 258 -10.86 17.16 -5.97
CA ARG A 258 -10.13 16.47 -4.87
C ARG A 258 -10.57 15.02 -4.74
N ILE A 259 -10.54 14.29 -5.85
CA ILE A 259 -10.63 12.83 -5.93
C ILE A 259 -9.23 12.24 -5.70
N THR A 260 -9.16 11.33 -4.72
CA THR A 260 -7.99 10.50 -4.41
C THR A 260 -8.35 9.06 -4.71
N ILE A 261 -7.59 8.39 -5.59
CA ILE A 261 -7.72 6.93 -5.77
C ILE A 261 -6.84 6.20 -4.76
N PHE A 262 -7.32 5.11 -4.18
CA PHE A 262 -6.53 4.25 -3.31
C PHE A 262 -6.85 2.78 -3.50
N GLY A 263 -5.87 1.91 -3.26
CA GLY A 263 -6.03 0.47 -3.40
C GLY A 263 -4.92 -0.30 -2.70
N SER A 264 -5.13 -1.60 -2.54
CA SER A 264 -4.13 -2.52 -1.96
C SER A 264 -3.92 -3.77 -2.82
N GLY A 265 -2.70 -4.30 -2.85
CA GLY A 265 -2.31 -5.45 -3.68
C GLY A 265 -2.54 -5.17 -5.18
N ALA A 266 -3.27 -6.03 -5.87
CA ALA A 266 -3.69 -5.79 -7.27
C ALA A 266 -4.48 -4.48 -7.47
N GLY A 267 -5.15 -3.98 -6.43
CA GLY A 267 -5.82 -2.66 -6.46
C GLY A 267 -4.82 -1.50 -6.47
N ALA A 268 -3.68 -1.64 -5.78
CA ALA A 268 -2.57 -0.69 -5.87
C ALA A 268 -1.85 -0.76 -7.21
N ALA A 269 -1.74 -1.96 -7.81
CA ALA A 269 -1.25 -2.11 -9.18
C ALA A 269 -2.17 -1.39 -10.19
N CYS A 270 -3.50 -1.55 -10.07
CA CYS A 270 -4.48 -0.75 -10.82
C CYS A 270 -4.27 0.76 -10.63
N VAL A 271 -4.11 1.25 -9.38
CA VAL A 271 -3.84 2.68 -9.11
C VAL A 271 -2.61 3.18 -9.88
N ASN A 272 -1.50 2.43 -9.88
CA ASN A 272 -0.30 2.80 -10.63
C ASN A 272 -0.52 2.78 -12.16
N LEU A 273 -1.25 1.79 -12.68
CA LEU A 273 -1.58 1.71 -14.10
C LEU A 273 -2.53 2.84 -14.55
N LEU A 274 -3.45 3.28 -13.69
CA LEU A 274 -4.33 4.42 -13.96
C LEU A 274 -3.55 5.74 -14.02
N ILE A 275 -2.54 5.94 -13.17
CA ILE A 275 -1.61 7.07 -13.24
C ILE A 275 -0.90 7.11 -14.59
N LEU A 276 -0.44 5.96 -15.09
CA LEU A 276 0.27 5.83 -16.37
C LEU A 276 -0.64 5.90 -17.61
N SER A 277 -1.97 5.93 -17.44
CA SER A 277 -2.93 5.92 -18.54
C SER A 277 -3.43 7.31 -18.89
N GLN A 278 -3.23 7.72 -20.15
CA GLN A 278 -3.80 8.95 -20.73
C GLN A 278 -5.33 9.03 -20.58
N HIS A 279 -6.03 7.89 -20.49
CA HIS A 279 -7.50 7.85 -20.37
C HIS A 279 -8.02 8.31 -18.99
N SER A 280 -7.14 8.42 -18.00
CA SER A 280 -7.44 8.84 -16.62
C SER A 280 -7.13 10.31 -16.34
N GLU A 281 -6.54 11.04 -17.29
CA GLU A 281 -6.06 12.41 -17.11
C GLU A 281 -7.17 13.34 -16.57
N GLY A 282 -6.85 14.09 -15.53
CA GLY A 282 -7.78 15.06 -14.91
C GLY A 282 -8.95 14.45 -14.13
N LEU A 283 -9.12 13.13 -14.10
CA LEU A 283 -10.22 12.47 -13.38
C LEU A 283 -9.97 12.33 -11.87
N PHE A 284 -8.71 12.35 -11.45
CA PHE A 284 -8.27 12.37 -10.05
C PHE A 284 -7.01 13.23 -9.89
N GLN A 285 -6.64 13.54 -8.66
CA GLN A 285 -5.50 14.42 -8.37
C GLN A 285 -4.45 13.78 -7.44
N ARG A 286 -4.82 12.70 -6.74
CA ARG A 286 -3.95 12.02 -5.78
C ARG A 286 -4.11 10.51 -5.84
N ALA A 287 -3.04 9.79 -5.49
CA ALA A 287 -3.02 8.35 -5.48
C ALA A 287 -2.42 7.79 -4.18
N ILE A 288 -3.02 6.71 -3.66
CA ILE A 288 -2.46 5.92 -2.56
C ILE A 288 -2.29 4.46 -3.00
N ALA A 289 -1.06 3.98 -3.09
CA ALA A 289 -0.71 2.62 -3.51
C ALA A 289 -0.18 1.80 -2.32
N GLN A 290 -1.03 0.95 -1.75
CA GLN A 290 -0.69 0.11 -0.60
C GLN A 290 -0.21 -1.26 -1.09
N SER A 291 1.01 -1.67 -0.76
CA SER A 291 1.49 -3.04 -1.01
C SER A 291 1.31 -3.53 -2.45
N GLY A 292 1.58 -2.67 -3.44
CA GLY A 292 1.52 -3.03 -4.86
C GLY A 292 2.05 -1.92 -5.78
N SER A 293 2.49 -2.31 -6.97
CA SER A 293 3.07 -1.44 -8.01
C SER A 293 2.63 -1.90 -9.40
N ALA A 294 2.93 -1.14 -10.45
CA ALA A 294 2.73 -1.60 -11.83
C ALA A 294 3.87 -2.48 -12.38
N ILE A 295 4.98 -2.64 -11.65
CA ILE A 295 6.23 -3.29 -12.11
C ILE A 295 6.59 -4.58 -11.33
N SER A 296 5.68 -5.09 -10.49
CA SER A 296 5.81 -6.43 -9.90
C SER A 296 5.47 -7.52 -10.94
N SER A 297 6.03 -8.74 -10.86
CA SER A 297 5.89 -9.77 -11.92
C SER A 297 4.45 -10.24 -12.22
N TRP A 298 3.53 -10.00 -11.30
CA TRP A 298 2.10 -10.29 -11.42
C TRP A 298 1.24 -9.09 -11.84
N SER A 299 1.82 -7.92 -12.07
CA SER A 299 1.04 -6.69 -12.34
C SER A 299 0.44 -6.68 -13.74
N VAL A 300 1.17 -7.24 -14.71
CA VAL A 300 0.85 -7.24 -16.15
C VAL A 300 1.02 -8.65 -16.72
N ASN A 301 0.10 -9.03 -17.61
CA ASN A 301 0.13 -10.26 -18.37
C ASN A 301 0.82 -10.04 -19.73
N TYR A 302 2.05 -10.53 -19.86
CA TYR A 302 2.84 -10.46 -21.09
C TYR A 302 2.53 -11.58 -22.10
N ARG A 303 1.61 -12.51 -21.79
CA ARG A 303 1.25 -13.65 -22.67
C ARG A 303 -0.26 -13.86 -22.83
N PRO A 304 -1.08 -12.81 -23.06
CA PRO A 304 -2.53 -12.93 -23.04
C PRO A 304 -3.09 -13.91 -24.09
N MET A 305 -2.57 -13.87 -25.33
CA MET A 305 -3.00 -14.79 -26.39
C MET A 305 -2.80 -16.28 -26.02
N MET A 306 -1.80 -16.61 -25.18
CA MET A 306 -1.57 -17.98 -24.74
C MET A 306 -2.72 -18.46 -23.84
N TYR A 307 -3.03 -17.71 -22.78
CA TYR A 307 -4.08 -18.08 -21.83
C TYR A 307 -5.49 -18.02 -22.45
N THR A 308 -5.75 -17.04 -23.32
CA THR A 308 -6.99 -16.98 -24.11
C THR A 308 -7.18 -18.22 -24.99
N LYS A 309 -6.12 -18.75 -25.62
CA LYS A 309 -6.20 -19.99 -26.41
C LYS A 309 -6.42 -21.24 -25.53
N ILE A 310 -5.79 -21.32 -24.36
CA ILE A 310 -6.00 -22.44 -23.42
C ILE A 310 -7.46 -22.45 -22.92
N LEU A 311 -7.99 -21.28 -22.54
CA LEU A 311 -9.40 -21.13 -22.17
C LEU A 311 -10.34 -21.53 -23.32
N ALA A 312 -10.10 -21.00 -24.53
CA ALA A 312 -10.91 -21.29 -25.71
C ALA A 312 -10.94 -22.79 -26.03
N GLN A 313 -9.82 -23.51 -25.88
CA GLN A 313 -9.77 -24.96 -25.99
C GLN A 313 -10.63 -25.65 -24.91
N LYS A 314 -10.50 -25.26 -23.63
CA LYS A 314 -11.28 -25.87 -22.53
C LYS A 314 -12.79 -25.71 -22.70
N VAL A 315 -13.26 -24.59 -23.25
CA VAL A 315 -14.69 -24.33 -23.45
C VAL A 315 -15.23 -24.73 -24.84
N GLY A 316 -14.39 -25.30 -25.71
CA GLY A 316 -14.79 -25.81 -27.04
C GLY A 316 -14.88 -24.75 -28.14
N CYS A 317 -14.23 -23.60 -27.99
CA CYS A 317 -14.12 -22.54 -29.00
C CYS A 317 -12.81 -22.68 -29.81
N THR A 318 -12.68 -23.76 -30.59
CA THR A 318 -11.45 -24.14 -31.31
C THR A 318 -11.34 -23.52 -32.71
N LEU A 319 -11.76 -22.27 -32.88
CA LEU A 319 -11.77 -21.57 -34.17
C LEU A 319 -10.40 -20.96 -34.48
N GLU A 320 -9.97 -20.97 -35.74
CA GLU A 320 -8.68 -20.41 -36.15
C GLU A 320 -8.69 -18.87 -36.21
N ASP A 321 -9.81 -18.29 -36.65
CA ASP A 321 -10.00 -16.84 -36.66
C ASP A 321 -10.27 -16.30 -35.25
N MET A 322 -9.59 -15.19 -34.90
CA MET A 322 -9.65 -14.60 -33.56
C MET A 322 -10.95 -13.83 -33.30
N VAL A 323 -11.63 -13.32 -34.33
CA VAL A 323 -12.94 -12.67 -34.18
C VAL A 323 -13.99 -13.75 -33.92
N GLU A 324 -14.04 -14.79 -34.75
CA GLU A 324 -14.98 -15.90 -34.56
C GLU A 324 -14.76 -16.64 -33.22
N LEU A 325 -13.50 -16.79 -32.78
CA LEU A 325 -13.15 -17.34 -31.47
C LEU A 325 -13.73 -16.48 -30.33
N VAL A 326 -13.55 -15.16 -30.38
CA VAL A 326 -14.11 -14.25 -29.35
C VAL A 326 -15.64 -14.25 -29.40
N ASP A 327 -16.27 -14.32 -30.57
CA ASP A 327 -17.73 -14.46 -30.72
C ASP A 327 -18.26 -15.81 -30.18
N CYS A 328 -17.46 -16.88 -30.26
CA CYS A 328 -17.76 -18.12 -29.56
C CYS A 328 -17.72 -17.94 -28.03
N LEU A 329 -16.72 -17.24 -27.50
CA LEU A 329 -16.61 -16.93 -26.07
C LEU A 329 -17.71 -15.97 -25.56
N ARG A 330 -18.17 -15.01 -26.38
CA ARG A 330 -19.33 -14.14 -26.06
C ARG A 330 -20.62 -14.94 -25.86
N ARG A 331 -20.79 -16.06 -26.59
CA ARG A 331 -21.97 -16.92 -26.51
C ARG A 331 -21.97 -17.93 -25.36
N LYS A 332 -20.85 -18.07 -24.63
CA LYS A 332 -20.75 -18.93 -23.45
C LYS A 332 -21.48 -18.33 -22.25
N SER A 333 -21.93 -19.16 -21.31
CA SER A 333 -22.31 -18.66 -19.98
C SER A 333 -21.06 -18.17 -19.23
N PHE A 334 -21.22 -17.21 -18.32
CA PHE A 334 -20.06 -16.70 -17.56
C PHE A 334 -19.42 -17.80 -16.69
N ARG A 335 -20.22 -18.73 -16.16
CA ARG A 335 -19.75 -19.88 -15.37
C ARG A 335 -18.85 -20.80 -16.19
N GLU A 336 -19.25 -21.15 -17.41
CA GLU A 336 -18.40 -21.93 -18.34
C GLU A 336 -17.02 -21.29 -18.58
N LEU A 337 -16.89 -19.96 -18.46
CA LEU A 337 -15.64 -19.23 -18.63
C LEU A 337 -14.83 -19.09 -17.33
N VAL A 338 -15.50 -18.75 -16.23
CA VAL A 338 -14.87 -18.40 -14.94
C VAL A 338 -14.49 -19.64 -14.13
N ASP A 339 -15.25 -20.73 -14.24
CA ASP A 339 -14.99 -21.97 -13.50
C ASP A 339 -13.84 -22.80 -14.10
N GLN A 340 -13.16 -22.28 -15.14
CA GLN A 340 -12.04 -22.96 -15.81
C GLN A 340 -10.73 -22.76 -15.05
N ASP A 341 -10.14 -23.87 -14.65
CA ASP A 341 -8.79 -23.91 -14.08
C ASP A 341 -7.73 -23.51 -15.15
N ILE A 342 -7.23 -22.28 -15.11
CA ILE A 342 -6.20 -21.77 -16.02
C ILE A 342 -4.99 -21.33 -15.19
N GLN A 343 -4.10 -22.28 -14.92
CA GLN A 343 -2.89 -22.03 -14.14
C GLN A 343 -1.85 -21.21 -14.93
N PRO A 344 -1.43 -20.03 -14.44
CA PRO A 344 -0.31 -19.29 -15.01
C PRO A 344 1.05 -19.89 -14.63
N ALA A 345 2.12 -19.34 -15.19
CA ALA A 345 3.45 -19.51 -14.59
C ALA A 345 3.45 -18.96 -13.15
N ARG A 346 4.16 -19.61 -12.22
CA ARG A 346 4.18 -19.18 -10.81
C ARG A 346 4.66 -17.73 -10.70
N TYR A 347 4.04 -16.96 -9.81
CA TYR A 347 4.25 -15.50 -9.62
C TYR A 347 3.83 -14.60 -10.79
N HIS A 348 3.13 -15.14 -11.79
CA HIS A 348 2.54 -14.40 -12.91
C HIS A 348 1.03 -14.62 -12.94
N ILE A 349 0.34 -13.82 -13.76
CA ILE A 349 -1.13 -13.84 -13.92
C ILE A 349 -1.56 -14.40 -15.28
N ALA A 350 -2.71 -15.07 -15.31
CA ALA A 350 -3.32 -15.61 -16.55
C ALA A 350 -4.25 -14.60 -17.23
N PHE A 351 -5.03 -13.86 -16.43
CA PHE A 351 -5.91 -12.77 -16.87
C PHE A 351 -5.76 -11.59 -15.91
N GLY A 352 -5.32 -10.46 -16.45
CA GLY A 352 -5.10 -9.19 -15.76
C GLY A 352 -4.61 -8.15 -16.79
N PRO A 353 -4.16 -6.96 -16.36
CA PRO A 353 -3.74 -5.89 -17.27
C PRO A 353 -2.76 -6.35 -18.35
N VAL A 354 -2.87 -5.78 -19.55
CA VAL A 354 -2.01 -6.07 -20.71
C VAL A 354 -1.47 -4.78 -21.31
N VAL A 355 -0.27 -4.81 -21.88
CA VAL A 355 0.23 -3.72 -22.74
C VAL A 355 -0.53 -3.80 -24.06
N ASP A 356 -1.50 -2.90 -24.26
CA ASP A 356 -2.39 -2.87 -25.43
C ASP A 356 -2.08 -1.75 -26.43
N GLY A 357 -1.17 -0.83 -26.06
CA GLY A 357 -0.82 0.33 -26.88
C GLY A 357 -1.84 1.48 -26.80
N ASP A 358 -2.76 1.45 -25.83
CA ASP A 358 -3.91 2.38 -25.75
C ASP A 358 -4.24 2.77 -24.30
N VAL A 359 -4.68 1.82 -23.48
CA VAL A 359 -4.93 1.99 -22.04
C VAL A 359 -3.62 1.87 -21.26
N VAL A 360 -2.77 0.91 -21.63
CA VAL A 360 -1.41 0.74 -21.13
C VAL A 360 -0.49 0.84 -22.37
N PRO A 361 0.07 2.03 -22.67
CA PRO A 361 0.69 2.29 -23.98
C PRO A 361 1.98 1.51 -24.26
N ASP A 362 2.77 1.22 -23.23
CA ASP A 362 4.01 0.44 -23.29
C ASP A 362 4.21 -0.30 -21.95
N ASP A 363 5.30 -1.02 -21.78
CA ASP A 363 5.67 -1.64 -20.51
C ASP A 363 5.71 -0.58 -19.37
N PRO A 364 5.12 -0.84 -18.17
CA PRO A 364 5.10 0.15 -17.10
C PRO A 364 6.48 0.61 -16.62
N GLU A 365 7.52 -0.23 -16.66
CA GLU A 365 8.88 0.18 -16.33
C GLU A 365 9.44 1.14 -17.41
N ILE A 366 9.18 0.85 -18.69
CA ILE A 366 9.52 1.73 -19.81
C ILE A 366 8.78 3.06 -19.71
N LEU A 367 7.47 3.06 -19.41
CA LEU A 367 6.68 4.28 -19.22
C LEU A 367 7.19 5.13 -18.05
N MET A 368 7.58 4.49 -16.94
CA MET A 368 8.19 5.20 -15.81
C MET A 368 9.65 5.65 -16.07
N GLN A 369 10.35 5.14 -17.09
CA GLN A 369 11.72 5.57 -17.42
C GLN A 369 11.78 6.62 -18.55
N PHE A 370 11.05 6.43 -19.65
CA PHE A 370 11.13 7.29 -20.84
C PHE A 370 10.68 8.74 -20.61
N VAL A 371 9.86 8.98 -19.58
CA VAL A 371 9.49 10.35 -19.18
C VAL A 371 10.64 11.03 -18.42
N SER A 372 11.58 10.28 -17.82
CA SER A 372 12.70 10.82 -17.01
C SER A 372 13.86 11.28 -17.91
N ASP A 373 14.06 10.61 -19.05
CA ASP A 373 15.07 10.99 -20.04
C ASP A 373 14.69 12.26 -20.83
N LYS A 374 15.28 13.37 -20.38
CA LYS A 374 15.22 14.70 -21.01
C LYS A 374 15.44 14.67 -22.54
N LEU A 375 14.37 14.80 -23.34
CA LEU A 375 14.29 15.80 -24.44
C LEU A 375 12.90 15.97 -25.11
N HIS A 376 11.88 15.15 -24.82
CA HIS A 376 10.57 15.25 -25.51
C HIS A 376 9.44 15.78 -24.62
N VAL A 377 9.32 17.11 -24.60
CA VAL A 377 8.30 17.88 -23.88
C VAL A 377 6.94 17.82 -24.62
N THR A 378 6.37 16.62 -24.74
CA THR A 378 5.00 16.40 -25.27
C THR A 378 4.16 15.40 -24.48
N HIS A 379 4.75 14.63 -23.55
CA HIS A 379 4.01 13.66 -22.72
C HIS A 379 4.29 13.75 -21.20
N GLY A 380 5.15 14.67 -20.77
CA GLY A 380 5.52 14.82 -19.35
C GLY A 380 4.56 15.65 -18.48
N GLU A 381 3.54 16.30 -19.06
CA GLU A 381 2.61 17.17 -18.32
C GLU A 381 1.50 16.38 -17.58
N PHE A 382 1.36 15.08 -17.86
CA PHE A 382 0.22 14.25 -17.44
C PHE A 382 0.38 13.53 -16.09
N LEU A 383 1.53 13.64 -15.42
CA LEU A 383 1.92 12.77 -14.29
C LEU A 383 2.13 13.49 -12.94
N ASN A 384 1.70 14.75 -12.80
CA ASN A 384 1.88 15.51 -11.56
C ASN A 384 0.78 15.23 -10.50
N TYR A 385 0.71 13.99 -10.03
CA TYR A 385 -0.15 13.56 -8.92
C TYR A 385 0.59 13.67 -7.58
N ASP A 386 -0.13 13.98 -6.49
CA ASP A 386 0.39 13.67 -5.14
C ASP A 386 0.33 12.14 -4.93
N ILE A 387 1.39 11.52 -4.40
CA ILE A 387 1.47 10.05 -4.28
C ILE A 387 1.88 9.64 -2.86
N LEU A 388 1.10 8.75 -2.25
CA LEU A 388 1.44 8.04 -1.01
C LEU A 388 1.58 6.55 -1.35
N LEU A 389 2.68 5.93 -0.97
CA LEU A 389 2.86 4.49 -1.18
C LEU A 389 3.65 3.82 -0.06
N GLY A 390 3.56 2.50 0.03
CA GLY A 390 4.28 1.76 1.05
C GLY A 390 4.02 0.27 1.01
N VAL A 391 4.63 -0.43 1.97
CA VAL A 391 4.67 -1.88 2.06
C VAL A 391 4.61 -2.32 3.52
N ASN A 392 4.15 -3.55 3.76
CA ASN A 392 4.14 -4.18 5.06
C ASN A 392 5.49 -4.88 5.31
N GLN A 393 5.83 -5.12 6.58
CA GLN A 393 7.14 -5.65 6.99
C GLN A 393 7.48 -7.03 6.41
N GLY A 394 6.46 -7.88 6.23
CA GLY A 394 6.57 -9.29 5.89
C GLY A 394 5.46 -9.78 4.96
N GLU A 395 5.18 -9.01 3.91
CA GLU A 395 4.18 -9.29 2.84
C GLU A 395 4.11 -10.78 2.46
N GLY A 396 5.28 -11.39 2.23
CA GLY A 396 5.46 -12.75 1.73
C GLY A 396 5.20 -13.88 2.73
N LEU A 397 4.29 -13.72 3.70
CA LEU A 397 3.97 -14.76 4.69
C LEU A 397 3.60 -16.10 4.04
N LYS A 398 2.64 -16.08 3.10
CA LYS A 398 2.17 -17.27 2.37
C LYS A 398 3.24 -17.93 1.48
N PHE A 399 4.41 -17.33 1.29
CA PHE A 399 5.55 -17.97 0.60
C PHE A 399 6.28 -19.01 1.48
N VAL A 400 6.11 -18.93 2.81
CA VAL A 400 6.76 -19.83 3.78
C VAL A 400 5.77 -20.58 4.68
N ASP A 401 4.45 -20.35 4.55
CA ASP A 401 3.41 -21.02 5.36
C ASP A 401 3.47 -22.55 5.22
N ASP A 402 3.60 -23.07 3.99
CA ASP A 402 3.77 -24.51 3.67
C ASP A 402 4.94 -25.21 4.42
N SER A 403 5.79 -24.47 5.13
CA SER A 403 6.89 -25.02 5.94
C SER A 403 6.51 -25.26 7.41
N GLU A 404 5.26 -25.68 7.65
CA GLU A 404 4.63 -25.94 8.96
C GLU A 404 5.39 -26.93 9.87
N GLY A 405 6.48 -26.45 10.47
CA GLY A 405 7.16 -27.08 11.59
C GLY A 405 7.62 -26.02 12.58
N GLU A 406 7.46 -26.31 13.88
CA GLU A 406 8.05 -25.48 14.95
C GLU A 406 9.58 -25.35 14.79
N ASP A 407 10.20 -26.32 14.11
CA ASP A 407 11.64 -26.39 13.81
C ASP A 407 12.14 -25.39 12.75
N GLY A 408 11.26 -24.62 12.09
CA GLY A 408 11.63 -23.65 11.05
C GLY A 408 12.18 -24.27 9.76
N ILE A 409 12.88 -23.48 8.94
CA ILE A 409 13.29 -23.92 7.59
C ILE A 409 14.65 -24.64 7.61
N SER A 410 14.71 -25.83 7.01
CA SER A 410 15.95 -26.60 6.81
C SER A 410 16.81 -26.01 5.68
N SER A 411 18.14 -26.19 5.73
CA SER A 411 19.03 -25.69 4.65
C SER A 411 18.64 -26.22 3.27
N VAL A 412 18.22 -27.49 3.19
CA VAL A 412 17.81 -28.12 1.92
C VAL A 412 16.53 -27.49 1.37
N SER A 413 15.55 -27.20 2.23
CA SER A 413 14.32 -26.51 1.84
C SER A 413 14.62 -25.07 1.40
N PHE A 414 15.48 -24.34 2.13
CA PHE A 414 15.93 -23.00 1.76
C PHE A 414 16.59 -22.97 0.37
N ASP A 415 17.55 -23.87 0.12
CA ASP A 415 18.22 -24.01 -1.18
C ASP A 415 17.23 -24.33 -2.31
N TYR A 416 16.30 -25.26 -2.07
CA TYR A 416 15.29 -25.68 -3.04
C TYR A 416 14.31 -24.55 -3.38
N THR A 417 13.80 -23.84 -2.37
CA THR A 417 12.84 -22.75 -2.57
C THR A 417 13.46 -21.56 -3.29
N ILE A 418 14.73 -21.21 -2.99
CA ILE A 418 15.45 -20.17 -3.76
C ILE A 418 15.69 -20.64 -5.20
N SER A 419 16.05 -21.91 -5.42
CA SER A 419 16.21 -22.47 -6.77
C SER A 419 14.91 -22.33 -7.58
N ASN A 420 13.78 -22.72 -6.99
CA ASN A 420 12.46 -22.62 -7.61
C ASN A 420 12.04 -21.17 -7.86
N PHE A 421 12.30 -20.26 -6.92
CA PHE A 421 12.03 -18.84 -7.07
C PHE A 421 12.74 -18.27 -8.31
N VAL A 422 14.05 -18.50 -8.43
CA VAL A 422 14.86 -18.04 -9.58
C VAL A 422 14.37 -18.65 -10.89
N ASN A 423 14.07 -19.96 -10.90
CA ASN A 423 13.62 -20.66 -12.08
C ASN A 423 12.28 -20.12 -12.63
N ASN A 424 11.33 -19.77 -11.76
CA ASN A 424 10.01 -19.29 -12.18
C ASN A 424 10.01 -17.83 -12.64
N LEU A 425 10.81 -16.96 -12.03
CA LEU A 425 10.84 -15.54 -12.39
C LEU A 425 11.79 -15.24 -13.56
N TYR A 426 12.96 -15.87 -13.59
CA TYR A 426 13.95 -15.58 -14.61
C TYR A 426 13.98 -16.65 -15.73
N GLY A 427 13.58 -17.90 -15.48
CA GLY A 427 13.72 -19.02 -16.43
C GLY A 427 15.12 -19.68 -16.42
N TYR A 428 15.39 -20.67 -17.29
CA TYR A 428 16.59 -21.55 -17.21
C TYR A 428 17.49 -21.61 -18.48
N PRO A 429 18.24 -20.54 -18.82
CA PRO A 429 19.42 -20.57 -19.69
C PRO A 429 20.74 -20.79 -18.91
N ASP A 430 21.79 -21.14 -19.65
CA ASP A 430 23.17 -21.27 -19.14
C ASP A 430 23.62 -20.02 -18.37
N GLY A 431 24.26 -20.21 -17.21
CA GLY A 431 24.86 -19.14 -16.40
C GLY A 431 24.09 -18.67 -15.18
N LYS A 432 22.83 -19.10 -15.00
CA LYS A 432 22.01 -18.70 -13.84
C LYS A 432 22.36 -19.35 -12.51
N ASP A 433 23.29 -20.30 -12.48
CA ASP A 433 23.91 -20.73 -11.22
C ASP A 433 24.55 -19.52 -10.50
N ILE A 434 25.17 -18.57 -11.22
CA ILE A 434 25.74 -17.36 -10.60
C ILE A 434 24.65 -16.53 -9.92
N LEU A 435 23.51 -16.31 -10.59
CA LEU A 435 22.38 -15.57 -10.02
C LEU A 435 21.80 -16.30 -8.79
N ARG A 436 21.59 -17.61 -8.88
CA ARG A 436 21.06 -18.41 -7.78
C ARG A 436 21.99 -18.40 -6.57
N GLU A 437 23.27 -18.70 -6.74
CA GLU A 437 24.23 -18.73 -5.63
C GLU A 437 24.45 -17.33 -5.04
N THR A 438 24.37 -16.26 -5.84
CA THR A 438 24.41 -14.89 -5.32
C THR A 438 23.17 -14.55 -4.49
N ILE A 439 21.96 -14.93 -4.93
CA ILE A 439 20.72 -14.72 -4.15
C ILE A 439 20.79 -15.49 -2.83
N LYS A 440 21.20 -16.78 -2.86
CA LYS A 440 21.41 -17.57 -1.64
C LYS A 440 22.42 -16.91 -0.70
N PHE A 441 23.56 -16.45 -1.22
CA PHE A 441 24.58 -15.75 -0.44
C PHE A 441 24.02 -14.47 0.21
N MET A 442 23.25 -13.69 -0.54
CA MET A 442 22.68 -12.43 -0.06
C MET A 442 21.54 -12.62 0.96
N TYR A 443 20.84 -13.75 0.97
CA TYR A 443 19.76 -14.06 1.92
C TYR A 443 20.15 -15.08 3.00
N THR A 444 21.42 -15.50 3.06
CA THR A 444 21.96 -16.24 4.20
C THR A 444 22.40 -15.26 5.29
N ASP A 445 21.92 -15.41 6.53
CA ASP A 445 22.53 -14.73 7.67
C ASP A 445 23.83 -15.44 8.03
N TRP A 446 24.97 -14.91 7.57
CA TRP A 446 26.29 -15.47 7.83
C TRP A 446 26.73 -15.36 9.30
N ALA A 447 26.05 -14.53 10.12
CA ALA A 447 26.31 -14.44 11.55
C ALA A 447 25.56 -15.52 12.37
N ASP A 448 24.52 -16.15 11.80
CA ASP A 448 23.71 -17.19 12.44
C ASP A 448 23.21 -18.24 11.43
N ARG A 449 24.11 -18.70 10.55
CA ARG A 449 23.81 -19.51 9.34
C ARG A 449 22.96 -20.75 9.61
N ASP A 450 23.22 -21.41 10.73
CA ASP A 450 22.65 -22.72 11.02
C ASP A 450 21.25 -22.63 11.66
N ASN A 451 20.82 -21.43 12.05
CA ASN A 451 19.49 -21.14 12.62
C ASN A 451 18.35 -21.26 11.58
N SER A 452 17.39 -22.14 11.85
CA SER A 452 16.24 -22.42 10.99
C SER A 452 15.13 -21.37 11.04
N ASP A 453 14.91 -20.72 12.19
CA ASP A 453 14.03 -19.55 12.29
C ASP A 453 14.58 -18.39 11.47
N MET A 454 15.90 -18.19 11.48
CA MET A 454 16.53 -17.13 10.68
C MET A 454 16.38 -17.42 9.18
N ARG A 455 16.56 -18.68 8.74
CA ARG A 455 16.27 -19.07 7.35
C ARG A 455 14.80 -18.87 6.96
N ARG A 456 13.83 -19.09 7.87
CA ARG A 456 12.42 -18.75 7.64
C ARG A 456 12.25 -17.25 7.40
N LYS A 457 12.82 -16.42 8.28
CA LYS A 457 12.78 -14.96 8.17
C LYS A 457 13.44 -14.43 6.90
N THR A 458 14.62 -14.93 6.53
CA THR A 458 15.32 -14.44 5.33
C THR A 458 14.67 -14.93 4.03
N LEU A 459 13.99 -16.09 4.02
CA LEU A 459 13.24 -16.57 2.87
C LEU A 459 11.92 -15.79 2.66
N LEU A 460 11.19 -15.49 3.73
CA LEU A 460 10.05 -14.57 3.72
C LEU A 460 10.47 -13.17 3.25
N ALA A 461 11.60 -12.68 3.77
CA ALA A 461 12.21 -11.41 3.36
C ALA A 461 12.59 -11.41 1.86
N LEU A 462 13.16 -12.48 1.32
CA LEU A 462 13.51 -12.59 -0.10
C LEU A 462 12.31 -12.35 -1.01
N PHE A 463 11.17 -12.98 -0.70
CA PHE A 463 9.94 -12.83 -1.47
C PHE A 463 9.33 -11.45 -1.31
N THR A 464 9.26 -10.97 -0.06
CA THR A 464 8.82 -9.61 0.29
C THR A 464 9.64 -8.54 -0.45
N ASP A 465 10.96 -8.67 -0.44
CA ASP A 465 11.91 -7.73 -1.03
C ASP A 465 11.78 -7.65 -2.56
N HIS A 466 11.64 -8.78 -3.24
CA HIS A 466 11.53 -8.82 -4.70
C HIS A 466 10.15 -8.39 -5.21
N GLN A 467 9.07 -8.88 -4.59
CA GLN A 467 7.72 -8.71 -5.14
C GLN A 467 7.03 -7.41 -4.72
N TRP A 468 7.42 -6.82 -3.58
CA TRP A 468 6.82 -5.59 -3.06
C TRP A 468 7.85 -4.47 -2.81
N VAL A 469 8.92 -4.72 -2.03
CA VAL A 469 9.79 -3.62 -1.55
C VAL A 469 10.60 -2.97 -2.69
N ALA A 470 11.32 -3.76 -3.49
CA ALA A 470 12.13 -3.23 -4.59
C ALA A 470 11.26 -2.54 -5.67
N PRO A 471 10.12 -3.13 -6.12
CA PRO A 471 9.15 -2.45 -6.97
C PRO A 471 8.64 -1.12 -6.38
N ALA A 472 8.17 -1.12 -5.13
CA ALA A 472 7.64 0.10 -4.50
C ALA A 472 8.71 1.20 -4.36
N VAL A 473 9.96 0.86 -4.03
CA VAL A 473 11.05 1.85 -3.93
C VAL A 473 11.51 2.33 -5.31
N ALA A 474 11.48 1.49 -6.35
CA ALA A 474 11.71 1.92 -7.73
C ALA A 474 10.64 2.91 -8.20
N THR A 475 9.36 2.55 -8.04
CA THR A 475 8.21 3.42 -8.32
C THR A 475 8.30 4.76 -7.56
N ALA A 476 8.65 4.74 -6.26
CA ALA A 476 8.83 5.96 -5.46
C ALA A 476 9.94 6.88 -5.99
N LYS A 477 11.09 6.32 -6.40
CA LYS A 477 12.20 7.10 -7.00
C LYS A 477 11.75 7.77 -8.30
N LEU A 478 11.14 7.00 -9.20
CA LEU A 478 10.72 7.46 -10.53
C LEU A 478 9.69 8.60 -10.40
N TYR A 479 8.69 8.46 -9.52
CA TYR A 479 7.76 9.56 -9.23
C TYR A 479 8.45 10.82 -8.64
N THR A 480 9.48 10.68 -7.79
CA THR A 480 10.23 11.88 -7.34
C THR A 480 11.10 12.51 -8.43
N GLU A 481 11.54 11.75 -9.45
CA GLU A 481 12.22 12.31 -10.62
C GLU A 481 11.27 13.14 -11.50
N PHE A 482 9.97 12.81 -11.49
CA PHE A 482 8.89 13.60 -12.09
C PHE A 482 8.44 14.81 -11.26
N GLN A 483 9.13 15.13 -10.16
CA GLN A 483 8.79 16.22 -9.23
C GLN A 483 7.45 16.03 -8.49
N SER A 484 6.81 14.86 -8.62
CA SER A 484 5.60 14.48 -7.87
C SER A 484 5.88 14.51 -6.35
N PRO A 485 4.96 15.05 -5.52
CA PRO A 485 5.07 14.94 -4.07
C PRO A 485 4.85 13.50 -3.61
N VAL A 486 5.92 12.80 -3.20
CA VAL A 486 5.88 11.41 -2.76
C VAL A 486 6.01 11.29 -1.24
N TYR A 487 5.19 10.44 -0.62
CA TYR A 487 5.31 10.00 0.78
C TYR A 487 5.41 8.48 0.85
N PHE A 488 6.47 7.96 1.48
CA PHE A 488 6.67 6.52 1.65
C PHE A 488 6.37 6.07 3.09
N TYR A 489 5.70 4.94 3.27
CA TYR A 489 5.53 4.28 4.57
C TYR A 489 6.01 2.83 4.59
N THR A 490 6.23 2.31 5.80
CA THR A 490 6.38 0.88 6.03
C THR A 490 5.57 0.44 7.25
N PHE A 491 4.69 -0.56 7.09
CA PHE A 491 3.76 -1.00 8.12
C PHE A 491 4.35 -2.16 8.95
N HIS A 492 4.56 -1.90 10.24
CA HIS A 492 5.25 -2.79 11.19
C HIS A 492 4.34 -3.12 12.39
N HIS A 493 3.07 -3.37 12.11
CA HIS A 493 2.06 -3.71 13.10
C HIS A 493 0.93 -4.51 12.44
N HIS A 494 0.33 -5.44 13.18
CA HIS A 494 -0.89 -6.14 12.77
C HIS A 494 -1.64 -6.58 14.02
N CYS A 495 -2.88 -7.04 13.85
CA CYS A 495 -3.63 -7.67 14.93
C CYS A 495 -3.37 -9.19 14.88
N GLN A 496 -3.28 -9.85 16.04
CA GLN A 496 -3.02 -11.30 16.11
C GLN A 496 -4.35 -12.07 16.10
N THR A 497 -4.50 -12.98 15.15
CA THR A 497 -5.59 -13.98 15.09
C THR A 497 -5.08 -15.35 15.52
N GLU A 498 -5.98 -16.26 15.89
CA GLU A 498 -5.62 -17.65 16.25
C GLU A 498 -5.06 -18.45 15.05
N ALA A 499 -5.53 -18.14 13.83
CA ALA A 499 -5.03 -18.75 12.59
C ALA A 499 -3.60 -18.30 12.22
N ARG A 500 -3.11 -17.20 12.80
CA ARG A 500 -1.83 -16.59 12.42
C ARG A 500 -0.69 -17.08 13.31
N PRO A 501 0.45 -17.51 12.74
CA PRO A 501 1.62 -17.88 13.53
C PRO A 501 2.15 -16.72 14.41
N GLU A 502 2.52 -17.00 15.67
CA GLU A 502 3.06 -15.99 16.61
C GLU A 502 4.36 -15.33 16.15
N TRP A 503 5.09 -15.96 15.23
CA TRP A 503 6.36 -15.44 14.69
C TRP A 503 6.18 -14.50 13.49
N ALA A 504 4.98 -14.43 12.91
CA ALA A 504 4.73 -13.67 11.69
C ALA A 504 4.71 -12.16 11.98
N ASP A 505 5.50 -11.40 11.21
CA ASP A 505 5.41 -9.94 11.15
C ASP A 505 4.19 -9.50 10.31
N ALA A 506 3.93 -8.19 10.16
CA ALA A 506 2.83 -7.67 9.36
C ALA A 506 2.91 -8.10 7.88
N ALA A 507 1.88 -8.77 7.38
CA ALA A 507 1.80 -9.51 6.13
C ALA A 507 0.85 -8.83 5.12
N HIS A 508 0.63 -9.46 3.97
CA HIS A 508 -0.09 -8.82 2.88
C HIS A 508 -1.54 -8.43 3.25
N GLY A 509 -1.85 -7.14 3.11
CA GLY A 509 -3.17 -6.56 3.37
C GLY A 509 -3.52 -6.28 4.84
N ASP A 510 -2.59 -6.47 5.79
CA ASP A 510 -2.82 -6.18 7.22
C ASP A 510 -3.07 -4.71 7.56
N GLU A 511 -2.74 -3.78 6.66
CA GLU A 511 -2.98 -2.35 6.85
C GLU A 511 -4.46 -1.98 6.65
N ILE A 512 -5.21 -2.81 5.89
CA ILE A 512 -6.60 -2.56 5.48
C ILE A 512 -7.55 -2.32 6.67
N PRO A 513 -7.58 -3.14 7.75
CA PRO A 513 -8.45 -2.88 8.89
C PRO A 513 -8.21 -1.51 9.54
N TYR A 514 -6.96 -1.04 9.54
CA TYR A 514 -6.57 0.23 10.14
C TYR A 514 -6.96 1.42 9.25
N VAL A 515 -6.84 1.27 7.92
CA VAL A 515 -7.27 2.27 6.93
C VAL A 515 -8.79 2.43 6.90
N PHE A 516 -9.55 1.34 7.05
CA PHE A 516 -11.02 1.37 7.07
C PHE A 516 -11.66 1.60 8.44
N GLY A 517 -10.87 1.76 9.50
CA GLY A 517 -11.39 2.09 10.83
C GLY A 517 -12.02 0.92 11.60
N ILE A 518 -11.81 -0.32 11.17
CA ILE A 518 -12.43 -1.51 11.76
C ILE A 518 -12.21 -1.62 13.29
N PRO A 519 -11.01 -1.32 13.85
CA PRO A 519 -10.81 -1.30 15.30
C PRO A 519 -11.78 -0.41 16.08
N MET A 520 -12.37 0.63 15.47
CA MET A 520 -13.30 1.56 16.12
C MET A 520 -14.73 0.99 16.30
N VAL A 521 -15.09 -0.06 15.58
CA VAL A 521 -16.39 -0.74 15.66
C VAL A 521 -16.30 -2.15 16.25
N GLY A 522 -15.09 -2.72 16.32
CA GLY A 522 -14.81 -4.04 16.88
C GLY A 522 -14.54 -5.10 15.82
N ALA A 523 -14.42 -6.36 16.27
CA ALA A 523 -14.30 -7.51 15.36
C ALA A 523 -15.53 -7.64 14.46
N THR A 524 -15.31 -8.06 13.21
CA THR A 524 -16.36 -8.33 12.22
C THR A 524 -16.19 -9.72 11.63
N ASP A 525 -17.18 -10.23 10.91
CA ASP A 525 -17.10 -11.58 10.30
C ASP A 525 -15.91 -11.71 9.33
N LEU A 526 -15.55 -10.63 8.63
CA LEU A 526 -14.40 -10.60 7.70
C LEU A 526 -13.07 -10.31 8.41
N PHE A 527 -13.11 -9.60 9.53
CA PHE A 527 -11.96 -9.23 10.35
C PHE A 527 -12.21 -9.64 11.81
N PRO A 528 -12.15 -10.96 12.14
CA PRO A 528 -12.51 -11.48 13.46
C PRO A 528 -11.45 -11.19 14.54
N CYS A 529 -10.54 -10.25 14.31
CA CYS A 529 -9.44 -9.98 15.21
C CYS A 529 -9.86 -9.19 16.46
N ASN A 530 -9.33 -9.58 17.62
CA ASN A 530 -9.63 -8.93 18.89
C ASN A 530 -8.80 -7.64 19.05
N PHE A 531 -9.22 -6.57 18.39
CA PHE A 531 -8.52 -5.29 18.37
C PHE A 531 -8.35 -4.69 19.77
N SER A 532 -7.11 -4.41 20.14
CA SER A 532 -6.75 -3.74 21.39
C SER A 532 -6.92 -2.23 21.29
N LYS A 533 -6.85 -1.54 22.44
CA LYS A 533 -6.83 -0.07 22.49
C LYS A 533 -5.63 0.57 21.75
N ASN A 534 -4.54 -0.18 21.52
CA ASN A 534 -3.45 0.32 20.68
C ASN A 534 -3.82 0.27 19.19
N ASP A 535 -4.66 -0.68 18.77
CA ASP A 535 -5.13 -0.82 17.38
C ASP A 535 -6.14 0.28 17.03
N VAL A 536 -7.01 0.64 17.98
CA VAL A 536 -7.91 1.81 17.87
C VAL A 536 -7.10 3.09 17.68
N MET A 537 -6.06 3.31 18.51
CA MET A 537 -5.16 4.47 18.39
C MET A 537 -4.42 4.47 17.05
N LEU A 538 -3.87 3.33 16.61
CA LEU A 538 -3.13 3.25 15.35
C LEU A 538 -4.05 3.44 14.14
N SER A 539 -5.29 2.93 14.18
CA SER A 539 -6.27 3.15 13.12
C SER A 539 -6.70 4.61 13.02
N ALA A 540 -6.90 5.31 14.14
CA ALA A 540 -7.13 6.76 14.15
C ALA A 540 -5.98 7.53 13.50
N VAL A 541 -4.73 7.19 13.84
CA VAL A 541 -3.51 7.78 13.25
C VAL A 541 -3.46 7.57 11.73
N VAL A 542 -3.68 6.33 11.27
CA VAL A 542 -3.66 5.94 9.86
C VAL A 542 -4.75 6.69 9.08
N MET A 543 -5.99 6.70 9.57
CA MET A 543 -7.08 7.45 8.94
C MET A 543 -6.84 8.97 8.94
N THR A 544 -6.19 9.52 9.97
CA THR A 544 -5.77 10.93 9.97
C THR A 544 -4.81 11.20 8.82
N TYR A 545 -3.72 10.43 8.69
CA TYR A 545 -2.74 10.62 7.61
C TYR A 545 -3.36 10.41 6.21
N TRP A 546 -4.15 9.36 6.00
CA TRP A 546 -4.80 9.07 4.70
C TRP A 546 -5.80 10.17 4.31
N THR A 547 -6.64 10.63 5.25
CA THR A 547 -7.66 11.64 4.94
C THR A 547 -7.07 13.05 4.85
N ASN A 548 -6.02 13.37 5.60
CA ASN A 548 -5.22 14.59 5.43
C ASN A 548 -4.60 14.66 4.03
N PHE A 549 -3.97 13.57 3.60
CA PHE A 549 -3.43 13.45 2.25
C PHE A 549 -4.53 13.63 1.20
N ALA A 550 -5.70 13.00 1.35
CA ALA A 550 -6.83 13.22 0.45
C ALA A 550 -7.36 14.68 0.46
N LYS A 551 -7.30 15.37 1.61
CA LYS A 551 -7.72 16.78 1.77
C LYS A 551 -6.76 17.76 1.08
N THR A 552 -5.45 17.54 1.17
CA THR A 552 -4.43 18.58 0.88
C THR A 552 -3.25 18.16 0.00
N GLY A 553 -2.96 16.87 -0.14
CA GLY A 553 -1.70 16.36 -0.71
C GLY A 553 -0.57 16.19 0.30
N ASP A 554 -0.80 16.53 1.57
CA ASP A 554 0.16 16.37 2.66
C ASP A 554 -0.49 15.57 3.81
N PRO A 555 0.03 14.39 4.19
CA PRO A 555 -0.56 13.59 5.26
C PRO A 555 -0.52 14.31 6.61
N ASN A 556 0.31 15.34 6.78
CA ASN A 556 0.41 16.14 8.01
C ASN A 556 -0.61 17.29 8.08
N GLN A 557 -1.48 17.50 7.08
CA GLN A 557 -2.38 18.66 7.00
C GLN A 557 -3.80 18.31 6.53
N PRO A 558 -4.86 18.90 7.11
CA PRO A 558 -4.84 20.02 8.06
C PRO A 558 -4.93 19.59 9.53
N ILE A 559 -5.16 18.30 9.83
CA ILE A 559 -5.40 17.83 11.20
C ILE A 559 -4.08 17.32 11.80
N PRO A 560 -3.59 17.88 12.93
CA PRO A 560 -2.43 17.36 13.63
C PRO A 560 -2.71 16.00 14.30
N GLN A 561 -1.66 15.24 14.61
CA GLN A 561 -1.75 13.92 15.24
C GLN A 561 -1.98 14.00 16.77
N ASP A 562 -2.96 14.78 17.21
CA ASP A 562 -3.24 15.04 18.63
C ASP A 562 -3.98 13.86 19.31
N THR A 563 -3.71 13.60 20.60
CA THR A 563 -4.55 12.69 21.40
C THR A 563 -5.95 13.26 21.62
N THR A 564 -6.95 12.63 20.99
CA THR A 564 -8.38 12.87 21.25
C THR A 564 -9.08 11.61 21.78
N PHE A 565 -10.28 11.75 22.37
CA PHE A 565 -11.00 10.64 23.03
C PHE A 565 -11.17 9.38 22.17
N ILE A 566 -11.32 9.54 20.84
CA ILE A 566 -11.50 8.44 19.89
C ILE A 566 -10.31 7.48 19.81
N HIS A 567 -9.11 7.92 20.19
CA HIS A 567 -7.90 7.08 20.18
C HIS A 567 -7.90 6.03 21.30
N THR A 568 -8.64 6.25 22.40
CA THR A 568 -8.68 5.43 23.64
C THR A 568 -7.33 5.22 24.38
N LYS A 569 -6.22 5.65 23.78
CA LYS A 569 -4.85 5.69 24.29
C LYS A 569 -4.16 6.98 23.78
N PRO A 570 -3.09 7.45 24.44
CA PRO A 570 -2.27 8.54 23.92
C PRO A 570 -1.75 8.21 22.51
N ASN A 571 -1.90 9.18 21.60
CA ASN A 571 -1.39 9.10 20.25
C ASN A 571 0.14 9.15 20.28
N ARG A 572 0.78 8.10 19.75
CA ARG A 572 2.26 7.99 19.75
C ARG A 572 2.92 8.79 18.63
N PHE A 573 2.14 9.44 17.78
CA PHE A 573 2.57 10.16 16.59
C PHE A 573 2.47 11.70 16.74
N GLU A 574 2.11 12.23 17.92
CA GLU A 574 2.01 13.67 18.20
C GLU A 574 3.25 14.47 17.74
N GLU A 575 4.46 13.95 17.99
CA GLU A 575 5.73 14.56 17.59
C GLU A 575 6.29 14.00 16.26
N VAL A 576 5.53 13.17 15.53
CA VAL A 576 5.99 12.46 14.33
C VAL A 576 5.49 13.13 13.06
N PHE A 577 6.33 14.01 12.52
CA PHE A 577 6.12 14.63 11.21
C PHE A 577 6.52 13.67 10.08
N TRP A 578 5.61 13.36 9.17
CA TRP A 578 5.87 12.51 8.00
C TRP A 578 6.53 13.34 6.89
N THR A 579 7.85 13.22 6.79
CA THR A 579 8.66 13.86 5.74
C THR A 579 8.41 13.26 4.36
N LYS A 580 8.46 14.09 3.31
CA LYS A 580 8.43 13.63 1.91
C LYS A 580 9.59 12.69 1.60
N PHE A 581 9.33 11.69 0.75
CA PHE A 581 10.36 10.86 0.15
C PHE A 581 11.09 11.67 -0.94
N THR A 582 12.40 11.46 -1.08
CA THR A 582 13.23 12.05 -2.14
C THR A 582 14.22 11.00 -2.65
N SER A 583 14.62 11.03 -3.93
CA SER A 583 15.65 10.10 -4.46
C SER A 583 16.99 10.16 -3.69
N LYS A 584 17.27 11.28 -3.02
CA LYS A 584 18.48 11.51 -2.23
C LYS A 584 18.37 10.92 -0.82
N ASP A 585 17.41 11.39 -0.03
CA ASP A 585 17.34 11.14 1.41
C ASP A 585 16.46 9.91 1.73
N LYS A 586 15.59 9.50 0.78
CA LYS A 586 14.78 8.25 0.81
C LYS A 586 14.07 8.02 2.14
N GLN A 587 13.50 9.09 2.68
CA GLN A 587 12.84 9.08 3.99
C GLN A 587 11.47 8.41 3.91
N TYR A 588 11.12 7.67 4.95
CA TYR A 588 9.84 6.99 5.11
C TYR A 588 9.33 7.05 6.55
N LEU A 589 8.01 6.95 6.72
CA LEU A 589 7.38 6.75 8.02
C LEU A 589 7.31 5.26 8.38
N HIS A 590 7.94 4.87 9.47
CA HIS A 590 7.72 3.56 10.08
C HIS A 590 6.42 3.61 10.90
N ILE A 591 5.34 3.03 10.37
CA ILE A 591 4.02 2.97 11.02
C ILE A 591 3.97 1.75 11.94
N GLY A 592 3.70 1.98 13.23
CA GLY A 592 3.56 0.94 14.26
C GLY A 592 3.68 1.54 15.66
N LEU A 593 3.71 0.69 16.70
CA LEU A 593 3.64 1.15 18.11
C LEU A 593 4.90 1.91 18.63
N LYS A 594 5.95 2.03 17.81
CA LYS A 594 7.16 2.82 18.08
C LYS A 594 7.47 3.71 16.85
N PRO A 595 6.58 4.67 16.53
CA PRO A 595 6.64 5.39 15.26
C PRO A 595 7.86 6.32 15.19
N ARG A 596 8.34 6.53 13.98
CA ARG A 596 9.55 7.31 13.69
C ARG A 596 9.74 7.48 12.18
N VAL A 597 10.30 8.62 11.77
CA VAL A 597 10.91 8.72 10.44
C VAL A 597 12.22 7.93 10.42
N ARG A 598 12.46 7.27 9.30
CA ARG A 598 13.68 6.55 8.95
C ARG A 598 14.04 6.84 7.50
N GLU A 599 15.22 6.40 7.09
CA GLU A 599 15.76 6.58 5.74
C GLU A 599 16.21 5.22 5.18
N ASN A 600 16.34 5.13 3.85
CA ASN A 600 17.00 4.00 3.18
C ASN A 600 16.42 2.61 3.54
N TYR A 601 15.08 2.45 3.51
CA TYR A 601 14.42 1.18 3.84
C TYR A 601 15.02 0.01 3.04
N ARG A 602 15.60 -0.94 3.77
CA ARG A 602 16.19 -2.19 3.25
C ARG A 602 17.16 -1.96 2.07
N ALA A 603 17.84 -0.81 2.04
CA ALA A 603 18.55 -0.30 0.86
C ALA A 603 19.56 -1.28 0.23
N ASN A 604 20.24 -2.11 1.03
CA ASN A 604 21.16 -3.13 0.53
C ASN A 604 20.44 -4.22 -0.30
N LYS A 605 19.23 -4.62 0.09
CA LYS A 605 18.40 -5.61 -0.64
C LYS A 605 17.72 -4.97 -1.85
N VAL A 606 17.28 -3.72 -1.72
CA VAL A 606 16.74 -2.94 -2.83
C VAL A 606 17.78 -2.71 -3.93
N ALA A 607 18.99 -2.25 -3.59
CA ALA A 607 20.08 -2.08 -4.56
C ALA A 607 20.52 -3.42 -5.17
N PHE A 608 20.52 -4.50 -4.38
CA PHE A 608 20.77 -5.84 -4.90
C PHE A 608 19.78 -6.23 -6.02
N TRP A 609 18.48 -6.04 -5.80
CA TRP A 609 17.45 -6.38 -6.80
C TRP A 609 17.38 -5.41 -7.98
N LEU A 610 17.59 -4.11 -7.77
CA LEU A 610 17.46 -3.09 -8.81
C LEU A 610 18.75 -2.84 -9.63
N GLU A 611 19.92 -3.18 -9.10
CA GLU A 611 21.21 -2.85 -9.73
C GLU A 611 22.04 -4.10 -10.03
N LEU A 612 22.30 -4.97 -9.04
CA LEU A 612 23.17 -6.14 -9.24
C LEU A 612 22.49 -7.27 -10.01
N VAL A 613 21.24 -7.60 -9.69
CA VAL A 613 20.53 -8.73 -10.31
C VAL A 613 20.30 -8.53 -11.82
N PRO A 614 19.86 -7.34 -12.33
CA PRO A 614 19.78 -7.08 -13.76
C PRO A 614 21.14 -7.25 -14.47
N HIS A 615 22.22 -6.76 -13.85
CA HIS A 615 23.57 -6.96 -14.39
C HIS A 615 23.92 -8.45 -14.49
N LEU A 616 23.77 -9.22 -13.40
CA LEU A 616 24.03 -10.67 -13.39
C LEU A 616 23.16 -11.44 -14.39
N HIS A 617 21.91 -11.00 -14.61
CA HIS A 617 21.03 -11.61 -15.58
C HIS A 617 21.51 -11.40 -17.03
N SER A 618 21.99 -10.19 -17.34
CA SER A 618 22.49 -9.81 -18.68
C SER A 618 23.81 -10.48 -19.09
N LEU A 619 24.62 -10.96 -18.13
CA LEU A 619 25.95 -11.54 -18.39
C LEU A 619 25.98 -12.70 -19.40
N HIS A 620 24.84 -13.37 -19.62
CA HIS A 620 24.72 -14.54 -20.48
C HIS A 620 23.86 -14.30 -21.73
N GLU A 621 23.33 -13.09 -21.90
CA GLU A 621 22.74 -12.69 -23.17
C GLU A 621 23.86 -12.48 -24.19
N LYS A 622 23.97 -13.40 -25.16
CA LYS A 622 24.88 -13.23 -26.28
C LYS A 622 24.52 -11.94 -27.01
N ILE A 623 25.43 -10.96 -26.98
CA ILE A 623 25.37 -9.78 -27.83
C ILE A 623 25.48 -10.25 -29.29
N ILE A 624 24.33 -10.55 -29.90
CA ILE A 624 24.21 -10.71 -31.35
C ILE A 624 24.28 -9.31 -31.92
N SER A 625 25.49 -8.81 -32.13
CA SER A 625 25.72 -7.62 -32.95
C SER A 625 25.25 -7.93 -34.36
N SER A 626 23.99 -7.60 -34.66
CA SER A 626 23.39 -7.76 -35.97
C SER A 626 23.98 -6.73 -36.93
N THR A 627 25.20 -6.99 -37.40
CA THR A 627 25.87 -6.22 -38.47
C THR A 627 25.14 -6.44 -39.79
N THR A 628 23.94 -5.86 -39.92
CA THR A 628 23.19 -5.83 -41.17
C THR A 628 23.57 -4.57 -41.93
N THR A 629 24.70 -4.64 -42.63
CA THR A 629 25.13 -3.57 -43.54
C THR A 629 24.17 -3.49 -44.73
N ARG A 630 23.09 -2.71 -44.62
CA ARG A 630 22.30 -2.26 -45.76
C ARG A 630 22.51 -0.77 -45.98
N GLN A 631 23.19 -0.44 -47.07
CA GLN A 631 23.42 0.93 -47.51
C GLN A 631 22.10 1.68 -47.75
N PRO A 632 22.04 2.99 -47.46
CA PRO A 632 20.87 3.80 -47.76
C PRO A 632 20.74 4.00 -49.29
N TYR A 633 19.70 3.42 -49.88
CA TYR A 633 19.37 3.65 -51.28
C TYR A 633 18.73 5.03 -51.43
N ARG A 634 19.44 5.99 -52.04
CA ARG A 634 18.86 7.29 -52.42
C ARG A 634 17.79 7.08 -53.50
N GLY A 635 16.53 7.33 -53.16
CA GLY A 635 15.38 7.28 -54.09
C GLY A 635 14.55 8.56 -53.99
N THR A 636 14.89 9.56 -54.80
CA THR A 636 14.28 10.89 -54.79
C THR A 636 12.83 10.87 -55.29
N ILE A 637 11.88 11.41 -54.53
CA ILE A 637 10.54 11.76 -55.05
C ILE A 637 10.58 13.19 -55.61
N HIS A 638 10.06 13.34 -56.83
CA HIS A 638 10.01 14.61 -57.56
C HIS A 638 8.84 15.51 -57.11
N CYS A 639 9.14 16.76 -56.80
CA CYS A 639 8.29 17.89 -57.20
C CYS A 639 9.13 18.88 -58.00
N LYS A 640 8.73 19.12 -59.26
CA LYS A 640 9.25 20.19 -60.12
C LYS A 640 8.08 21.11 -60.50
N TYR A 641 8.25 22.41 -60.29
CA TYR A 641 7.63 23.43 -61.13
C TYR A 641 8.75 24.30 -61.75
N PRO A 642 8.50 24.95 -62.90
CA PRO A 642 9.55 25.15 -63.91
C PRO A 642 10.40 26.41 -63.75
N GLN A 643 11.48 26.43 -64.56
CA GLN A 643 12.56 27.42 -64.58
C GLN A 643 12.11 28.84 -65.00
N GLY A 644 12.87 29.84 -64.54
CA GLY A 644 12.96 31.14 -65.20
C GLY A 644 14.02 32.07 -64.60
N GLY A 645 14.79 32.76 -65.45
CA GLY A 645 15.39 34.06 -65.09
C GLY A 645 16.88 34.09 -64.70
N THR A 646 17.69 34.58 -65.64
CA THR A 646 19.10 34.96 -65.49
C THR A 646 19.33 36.31 -64.77
N ARG A 647 20.62 36.59 -64.49
CA ARG A 647 21.29 37.92 -64.28
C ARG A 647 21.28 38.60 -62.88
N SER A 648 22.46 38.55 -62.25
CA SER A 648 23.38 39.68 -61.97
C SER A 648 22.81 41.09 -61.72
N THR A 649 23.12 41.71 -60.56
CA THR A 649 24.12 42.82 -60.46
C THR A 649 24.31 43.40 -59.03
N ARG A 650 25.55 43.86 -58.74
CA ARG A 650 25.95 45.02 -57.89
C ARG A 650 25.80 45.00 -56.34
N HIS A 651 26.97 44.79 -55.71
CA HIS A 651 27.60 45.53 -54.58
C HIS A 651 27.34 47.08 -54.55
N PRO A 652 27.69 47.88 -53.48
CA PRO A 652 28.94 47.77 -52.70
C PRO A 652 29.08 48.36 -51.24
N VAL A 653 30.31 48.22 -50.69
CA VAL A 653 31.03 48.93 -49.56
C VAL A 653 30.46 48.83 -48.11
N ILE A 654 31.20 48.88 -46.97
CA ILE A 654 32.59 49.22 -46.52
C ILE A 654 32.96 48.19 -45.38
N SER A 655 34.02 47.37 -45.40
CA SER A 655 35.49 47.55 -45.17
C SER A 655 35.98 47.96 -43.77
N THR A 656 36.75 47.09 -43.08
CA THR A 656 38.14 47.35 -42.61
C THR A 656 38.80 46.08 -42.04
N TYR A 657 40.02 45.80 -42.49
CA TYR A 657 41.06 44.82 -42.08
C TYR A 657 42.40 45.63 -42.03
N PRO A 658 43.67 45.11 -41.94
CA PRO A 658 44.27 43.76 -41.71
C PRO A 658 45.39 43.86 -40.59
N PRO A 659 46.59 43.21 -40.57
CA PRO A 659 47.15 42.01 -41.27
C PRO A 659 47.96 40.98 -40.42
N ASP A 660 48.30 39.82 -41.05
CA ASP A 660 49.31 38.80 -40.65
C ASP A 660 50.78 39.24 -40.95
N PRO A 661 51.87 38.45 -40.65
CA PRO A 661 52.30 37.29 -41.48
C PRO A 661 53.12 36.14 -40.81
N GLU A 662 53.43 35.06 -41.58
CA GLU A 662 54.41 33.96 -41.33
C GLU A 662 55.89 34.37 -41.70
N PRO A 663 56.95 33.51 -41.90
CA PRO A 663 57.16 32.03 -41.80
C PRO A 663 58.55 31.56 -41.23
N GLU A 664 58.96 30.31 -41.51
CA GLU A 664 60.33 29.67 -41.41
C GLU A 664 60.88 29.26 -40.01
N SER A 665 61.72 28.22 -39.79
CA SER A 665 62.22 27.08 -40.61
C SER A 665 62.76 25.92 -39.73
N SER A 666 63.19 24.81 -40.36
CA SER A 666 63.77 23.54 -39.85
C SER A 666 64.74 23.54 -38.65
N ASP A 667 64.62 22.55 -37.73
CA ASP A 667 65.57 21.41 -37.64
C ASP A 667 65.23 20.34 -36.54
N ARG A 668 65.76 19.12 -36.73
CA ARG A 668 65.78 17.96 -35.78
C ARG A 668 67.14 17.26 -35.93
N PRO A 669 67.79 16.75 -34.85
CA PRO A 669 67.39 15.43 -34.32
C PRO A 669 67.64 15.12 -32.81
N ASN A 670 66.82 14.19 -32.30
CA ASN A 670 67.06 13.15 -31.26
C ASN A 670 67.89 13.45 -29.97
N VAL A 671 67.29 13.14 -28.80
CA VAL A 671 67.67 12.06 -27.82
C VAL A 671 67.20 12.35 -26.37
N ARG A 672 66.61 11.33 -25.69
CA ARG A 672 66.37 11.13 -24.22
C ARG A 672 65.28 11.91 -23.45
N TYR A 673 64.18 11.19 -23.18
CA TYR A 673 63.54 10.86 -21.88
C TYR A 673 63.57 11.81 -20.64
N THR A 674 62.44 11.76 -19.91
CA THR A 674 62.17 12.11 -18.47
C THR A 674 61.94 13.61 -18.12
N PRO A 675 61.17 13.94 -17.05
CA PRO A 675 59.79 14.44 -17.23
C PRO A 675 59.49 15.81 -16.56
N PRO A 676 58.30 16.41 -16.77
CA PRO A 676 57.84 17.56 -16.02
C PRO A 676 56.79 17.22 -14.95
N PHE A 677 57.14 17.42 -13.68
CA PHE A 677 56.23 17.85 -12.63
C PHE A 677 56.82 19.12 -11.99
N PRO A 678 56.01 20.16 -11.77
CA PRO A 678 56.11 21.00 -10.60
C PRO A 678 54.94 20.68 -9.67
N SER A 679 55.23 20.15 -8.49
CA SER A 679 54.23 19.91 -7.45
C SER A 679 54.08 21.14 -6.54
N ASP A 680 52.92 21.80 -6.60
CA ASP A 680 52.54 22.81 -5.62
C ASP A 680 52.29 22.17 -4.25
N THR A 681 53.33 22.13 -3.42
CA THR A 681 53.24 21.77 -2.00
C THR A 681 53.06 23.05 -1.17
N ARG A 682 51.78 23.39 -0.90
CA ARG A 682 51.42 24.35 0.16
C ARG A 682 51.06 23.60 1.44
N ASP A 683 51.42 24.19 2.59
CA ASP A 683 51.47 23.51 3.88
C ASP A 683 50.10 23.11 4.47
N TYR A 684 49.64 21.89 4.17
CA TYR A 684 48.47 21.26 4.82
C TYR A 684 48.73 20.81 6.28
N SER A 685 49.96 20.94 6.79
CA SER A 685 50.38 20.29 8.05
C SER A 685 49.75 20.92 9.30
N THR A 686 49.58 22.24 9.34
CA THR A 686 49.10 22.96 10.53
C THR A 686 47.60 22.83 10.73
N GLU A 687 46.79 23.03 9.69
CA GLU A 687 45.32 22.97 9.78
C GLU A 687 44.81 21.55 10.09
N LEU A 688 45.44 20.52 9.51
CA LEU A 688 45.12 19.13 9.82
C LEU A 688 45.48 18.79 11.28
N SER A 689 46.63 19.26 11.76
CA SER A 689 47.07 19.04 13.14
C SER A 689 46.14 19.70 14.17
N VAL A 690 45.67 20.92 13.90
CA VAL A 690 44.68 21.61 14.76
C VAL A 690 43.35 20.87 14.76
N THR A 691 42.87 20.43 13.59
CA THR A 691 41.61 19.69 13.46
C THR A 691 41.66 18.36 14.23
N VAL A 692 42.77 17.61 14.12
CA VAL A 692 42.99 16.37 14.87
C VAL A 692 43.07 16.63 16.38
N ALA A 693 43.76 17.69 16.81
CA ALA A 693 43.88 18.04 18.23
C ALA A 693 42.52 18.44 18.85
N VAL A 694 41.70 19.20 18.14
CA VAL A 694 40.34 19.56 18.58
C VAL A 694 39.44 18.32 18.62
N GLY A 695 39.48 17.47 17.59
CA GLY A 695 38.72 16.22 17.55
C GLY A 695 39.07 15.26 18.70
N ALA A 696 40.37 15.07 18.97
CA ALA A 696 40.84 14.26 20.10
C ALA A 696 40.42 14.84 21.47
N SER A 697 40.43 16.16 21.62
CA SER A 697 40.01 16.85 22.84
C SER A 697 38.51 16.67 23.11
N LEU A 698 37.67 16.77 22.08
CA LEU A 698 36.23 16.53 22.17
C LEU A 698 35.92 15.06 22.46
N LEU A 699 36.66 14.12 21.86
CA LEU A 699 36.55 12.69 22.18
C LEU A 699 36.85 12.42 23.67
N PHE A 700 37.94 13.01 24.19
CA PHE A 700 38.35 12.84 25.58
C PHE A 700 37.33 13.44 26.57
N LEU A 701 36.78 14.63 26.25
CA LEU A 701 35.68 15.23 27.04
C LEU A 701 34.43 14.35 27.05
N ASN A 702 34.04 13.76 25.92
CA ASN A 702 32.92 12.82 25.87
C ASN A 702 33.18 11.56 26.72
N VAL A 703 34.38 10.98 26.65
CA VAL A 703 34.76 9.82 27.49
C VAL A 703 34.69 10.18 28.98
N LEU A 704 35.18 11.36 29.39
CA LEU A 704 35.07 11.84 30.77
C LEU A 704 33.61 12.07 31.20
N ALA A 705 32.78 12.62 30.32
CA ALA A 705 31.35 12.83 30.60
C ALA A 705 30.61 11.50 30.79
N PHE A 706 30.86 10.51 29.92
CA PHE A 706 30.30 9.16 30.07
C PHE A 706 30.83 8.45 31.32
N ALA A 707 32.11 8.57 31.64
CA ALA A 707 32.67 8.01 32.88
C ALA A 707 32.04 8.65 34.14
N ALA A 708 31.85 9.97 34.14
CA ALA A 708 31.20 10.68 35.24
C ALA A 708 29.71 10.30 35.38
N LEU A 709 28.98 10.14 34.27
CA LEU A 709 27.60 9.65 34.27
C LEU A 709 27.51 8.19 34.75
N TYR A 710 28.43 7.34 34.32
CA TYR A 710 28.50 5.94 34.76
C TYR A 710 28.77 5.85 36.26
N TYR A 711 29.77 6.58 36.78
CA TYR A 711 30.07 6.65 38.21
C TYR A 711 28.90 7.21 39.03
N LYS A 712 28.18 8.23 38.51
CA LYS A 712 26.97 8.79 39.13
C LYS A 712 25.80 7.79 39.14
N ARG A 713 25.69 6.94 38.11
CA ARG A 713 24.70 5.84 38.04
C ARG A 713 25.03 4.74 39.03
N ASP A 714 26.28 4.30 39.08
CA ASP A 714 26.74 3.23 39.95
C ASP A 714 26.59 3.59 41.44
N LYS A 715 26.99 4.81 41.82
CA LYS A 715 26.78 5.35 43.17
C LYS A 715 25.29 5.46 43.56
N ARG A 716 24.39 5.68 42.59
CA ARG A 716 22.93 5.60 42.82
C ARG A 716 22.46 4.16 43.02
N HIS A 717 23.00 3.18 42.29
CA HIS A 717 22.71 1.76 42.51
C HIS A 717 23.20 1.25 43.88
N GLU A 718 24.39 1.65 44.32
CA GLU A 718 24.87 1.36 45.69
C GLU A 718 23.92 1.92 46.76
N LEU A 719 23.46 3.17 46.61
CA LEU A 719 22.49 3.79 47.52
C LEU A 719 21.13 3.08 47.51
N MET A 720 20.64 2.66 46.34
CA MET A 720 19.42 1.86 46.21
C MET A 720 19.54 0.48 46.88
N GLN A 721 20.68 -0.20 46.71
CA GLN A 721 20.96 -1.49 47.34
C GLN A 721 21.10 -1.38 48.86
N ARG A 722 21.72 -0.30 49.38
CA ARG A 722 21.75 -0.02 50.83
C ARG A 722 20.36 0.28 51.39
N ARG A 723 19.44 0.82 50.60
CA ARG A 723 18.02 1.00 50.97
C ARG A 723 17.26 -0.33 50.99
N HIS A 724 17.47 -1.20 49.98
CA HIS A 724 16.86 -2.54 49.94
C HIS A 724 17.39 -3.48 51.04
N ARG A 725 18.67 -3.39 51.42
CA ARG A 725 19.22 -4.15 52.56
C ARG A 725 18.66 -3.77 53.94
N ARG A 726 17.86 -2.71 54.05
CA ARG A 726 17.12 -2.35 55.28
C ARG A 726 15.67 -2.83 55.31
N LEU A 727 15.17 -3.48 54.25
CA LEU A 727 13.79 -3.94 54.12
C LEU A 727 13.71 -5.38 53.58
N SER A 728 14.13 -6.34 54.40
CA SER A 728 13.83 -7.77 54.25
C SER A 728 13.81 -8.45 55.63
N PRO A 729 12.75 -9.19 56.00
CA PRO A 729 12.67 -9.84 57.31
C PRO A 729 13.50 -11.12 57.36
N GLN A 730 14.36 -11.26 58.37
CA GLN A 730 15.02 -12.53 58.65
C GLN A 730 14.02 -13.54 59.21
N ARG A 731 13.98 -14.72 58.59
CA ARG A 731 13.17 -15.88 59.01
C ARG A 731 13.88 -16.57 60.18
N GLY A 732 13.42 -16.33 61.41
CA GLY A 732 13.98 -16.95 62.61
C GLY A 732 13.47 -18.36 62.86
N THR A 733 14.38 -19.33 62.96
CA THR A 733 14.13 -20.65 63.58
C THR A 733 14.35 -20.57 65.09
N THR A 734 13.55 -21.30 65.85
CA THR A 734 13.49 -21.26 67.32
C THR A 734 14.53 -22.16 68.00
N MET A 735 15.12 -21.70 69.11
CA MET A 735 15.50 -22.50 70.31
C MET A 735 16.16 -21.63 71.40
N GLY A 736 15.71 -21.75 72.66
CA GLY A 736 16.60 -21.69 73.85
C GLY A 736 16.80 -20.38 74.63
N MET A 737 16.05 -20.22 75.74
CA MET A 737 16.43 -19.62 77.05
C MET A 737 17.08 -18.22 77.19
N GLY A 738 16.59 -17.42 78.17
CA GLY A 738 17.48 -16.57 78.99
C GLY A 738 17.03 -15.15 79.38
N VAL A 739 16.22 -15.03 80.45
CA VAL A 739 16.23 -13.99 81.53
C VAL A 739 16.75 -12.55 81.24
N GLY A 740 15.95 -11.52 81.57
CA GLY A 740 16.49 -10.24 82.09
C GLY A 740 15.74 -8.93 81.82
N MET A 741 15.59 -8.09 82.87
CA MET A 741 15.11 -6.69 82.89
C MET A 741 15.81 -5.75 81.89
N GLY A 742 15.31 -4.57 81.47
CA GLY A 742 14.06 -3.85 81.76
C GLY A 742 14.22 -2.32 81.51
N VAL A 743 13.10 -1.57 81.55
CA VAL A 743 13.00 -0.11 81.86
C VAL A 743 13.40 0.96 80.80
N VAL A 744 12.35 1.60 80.24
CA VAL A 744 12.12 3.06 80.00
C VAL A 744 13.12 3.93 79.20
N GLY A 745 12.59 4.66 78.20
CA GLY A 745 13.20 5.88 77.64
C GLY A 745 12.49 6.39 76.38
N ALA A 746 11.66 7.44 76.50
CA ALA A 746 10.90 8.05 75.39
C ALA A 746 11.30 9.55 75.19
N PRO A 747 10.61 10.38 74.38
CA PRO A 747 11.23 11.19 73.30
C PRO A 747 11.15 12.71 73.67
N PRO A 748 10.87 13.74 72.82
CA PRO A 748 10.68 13.85 71.35
C PRO A 748 11.33 15.09 70.68
N HIS A 749 10.89 15.38 69.44
CA HIS A 749 10.73 16.70 68.76
C HIS A 749 11.70 17.04 67.61
N ASN A 750 11.26 17.65 66.48
CA ASN A 750 9.92 17.79 65.87
C ASN A 750 10.06 18.17 64.37
N ASP A 751 8.92 18.48 63.72
CA ASP A 751 8.72 19.07 62.37
C ASP A 751 8.58 18.03 61.23
N LEU A 752 7.38 17.61 60.80
CA LEU A 752 6.25 18.33 60.16
C LEU A 752 6.66 19.08 58.87
N ALA A 753 5.89 19.06 57.77
CA ALA A 753 4.89 18.12 57.24
C ALA A 753 4.51 18.63 55.83
N LEU A 754 4.37 17.75 54.82
CA LEU A 754 3.65 18.00 53.56
C LEU A 754 3.69 16.76 52.62
N SER A 755 2.92 15.72 52.95
CA SER A 755 2.48 14.67 52.00
C SER A 755 1.46 13.75 52.67
N GLN A 756 0.23 14.22 52.87
CA GLN A 756 -0.84 13.41 53.45
C GLN A 756 -2.17 13.64 52.72
N GLU A 757 -2.21 13.31 51.42
CA GLU A 757 -3.46 13.32 50.64
C GLU A 757 -3.54 12.27 49.50
N GLU A 758 -2.53 11.40 49.31
CA GLU A 758 -2.56 10.34 48.28
C GLU A 758 -2.84 8.92 48.81
N GLU A 759 -2.89 8.70 50.14
CA GLU A 759 -2.98 7.35 50.73
C GLU A 759 -4.36 7.02 51.33
N LEU A 760 -5.45 7.64 50.84
CA LEU A 760 -6.82 7.37 51.30
C LEU A 760 -7.83 6.91 50.21
N MET A 761 -7.37 6.67 48.97
CA MET A 761 -8.25 6.23 47.86
C MET A 761 -7.98 4.80 47.35
N SER A 762 -7.04 4.08 47.96
CA SER A 762 -6.66 2.71 47.56
C SER A 762 -7.31 1.59 48.39
N LEU A 763 -8.01 1.91 49.47
CA LEU A 763 -8.57 0.92 50.42
C LEU A 763 -10.11 0.73 50.35
N GLN A 764 -10.84 1.47 49.50
CA GLN A 764 -12.31 1.36 49.40
C GLN A 764 -12.85 0.49 48.24
N MET A 765 -12.02 0.02 47.30
CA MET A 765 -12.49 -0.85 46.19
C MET A 765 -12.37 -2.37 46.45
N LYS A 766 -11.87 -2.80 47.61
CA LYS A 766 -11.65 -4.23 47.90
C LYS A 766 -12.72 -4.90 48.78
N GLN A 767 -13.77 -4.17 49.13
CA GLN A 767 -14.77 -4.61 50.12
C GLN A 767 -16.23 -4.45 49.65
N GLN A 768 -16.47 -4.54 48.33
CA GLN A 768 -17.80 -4.45 47.72
C GLN A 768 -18.10 -5.57 46.70
N ARG A 769 -17.39 -6.71 46.81
CA ARG A 769 -17.55 -7.89 45.94
C ARG A 769 -18.02 -9.16 46.66
N VAL A 770 -18.55 -9.01 47.87
CA VAL A 770 -19.14 -10.10 48.67
C VAL A 770 -20.43 -9.56 49.30
N GLU A 771 -21.54 -9.67 48.57
CA GLU A 771 -22.95 -9.70 49.03
C GLU A 771 -23.90 -9.40 47.85
N LEU A 772 -24.34 -10.44 47.13
CA LEU A 772 -25.74 -10.69 46.67
C LEU A 772 -25.81 -11.89 45.70
N GLU A 773 -25.91 -13.11 46.24
CA GLU A 773 -26.51 -14.26 45.53
C GLU A 773 -27.21 -15.15 46.55
N HIS A 774 -28.55 -15.14 46.58
CA HIS A 774 -29.41 -16.10 47.27
C HIS A 774 -30.80 -16.10 46.60
N GLY A 775 -31.25 -17.22 46.01
CA GLY A 775 -32.64 -17.39 45.53
C GLY A 775 -32.82 -18.22 44.25
N THR A 776 -33.21 -19.50 44.41
CA THR A 776 -33.65 -20.45 43.35
C THR A 776 -35.21 -20.46 43.26
N PRO A 777 -35.96 -21.27 42.43
CA PRO A 777 -35.57 -22.51 41.70
C PRO A 777 -36.27 -22.93 40.34
N LEU A 778 -35.64 -23.92 39.64
CA LEU A 778 -36.23 -25.02 38.76
C LEU A 778 -36.83 -24.71 37.35
N PRO A 779 -36.97 -25.71 36.41
CA PRO A 779 -36.37 -27.06 36.29
C PRO A 779 -35.89 -27.58 34.87
N SER A 780 -34.82 -28.38 34.88
CA SER A 780 -34.62 -29.71 34.19
C SER A 780 -34.70 -29.95 32.66
N ARG A 781 -33.58 -30.45 32.07
CA ARG A 781 -33.45 -31.83 31.47
C ARG A 781 -31.97 -32.26 31.30
N GLY A 782 -31.62 -33.53 31.55
CA GLY A 782 -30.24 -34.10 31.45
C GLY A 782 -29.81 -34.47 30.02
N VAL A 783 -28.60 -35.00 29.75
CA VAL A 783 -27.87 -36.13 30.39
C VAL A 783 -26.33 -36.05 30.19
N LEU A 784 -25.54 -36.79 31.01
CA LEU A 784 -24.08 -37.14 31.01
C LEU A 784 -23.32 -37.03 29.66
N GLY A 785 -21.98 -36.85 29.56
CA GLY A 785 -20.83 -36.81 30.50
C GLY A 785 -19.54 -36.84 29.62
N ASP A 786 -18.42 -36.15 29.91
CA ASP A 786 -17.39 -36.47 30.92
C ASP A 786 -16.55 -35.21 31.30
N LEU A 787 -15.72 -35.34 32.34
CA LEU A 787 -14.99 -34.23 33.01
C LEU A 787 -13.46 -34.42 33.02
N GLU A 788 -12.71 -33.40 32.59
CA GLU A 788 -11.28 -33.18 32.94
C GLU A 788 -11.05 -31.65 33.16
N PRO A 789 -10.17 -31.20 34.08
CA PRO A 789 -10.47 -30.00 34.87
C PRO A 789 -10.05 -28.65 34.24
N LEU A 790 -10.94 -27.67 34.42
CA LEU A 790 -10.75 -26.26 34.08
C LEU A 790 -9.53 -25.64 34.79
N ARG A 791 -8.58 -25.12 34.01
CA ARG A 791 -7.59 -24.13 34.49
C ARG A 791 -8.24 -22.75 34.59
N PRO A 792 -7.87 -21.89 35.57
CA PRO A 792 -8.35 -20.52 35.64
C PRO A 792 -7.84 -19.68 34.45
N PRO A 793 -8.55 -18.62 34.04
CA PRO A 793 -8.19 -17.82 32.87
C PRO A 793 -6.86 -17.10 33.11
N VAL A 794 -5.88 -17.41 32.26
CA VAL A 794 -4.58 -16.73 32.23
C VAL A 794 -4.78 -15.36 31.59
N CYS A 795 -4.40 -14.29 32.28
CA CYS A 795 -4.36 -12.96 31.69
C CYS A 795 -3.38 -12.95 30.50
N PRO A 796 -3.68 -12.26 29.39
CA PRO A 796 -2.76 -12.21 28.25
C PRO A 796 -1.42 -11.60 28.71
N PRO A 797 -0.28 -12.19 28.32
CA PRO A 797 1.02 -11.70 28.75
C PRO A 797 1.29 -10.31 28.16
N ASP A 798 1.90 -9.44 28.97
CA ASP A 798 2.40 -8.14 28.50
C ASP A 798 3.38 -8.35 27.34
N TYR A 799 3.17 -7.62 26.23
CA TYR A 799 4.01 -7.67 25.03
C TYR A 799 5.44 -7.11 25.29
N THR A 800 6.27 -7.89 25.99
CA THR A 800 7.72 -7.70 26.01
C THR A 800 8.32 -8.27 24.73
N LEU A 801 8.37 -7.44 23.68
CA LEU A 801 9.19 -7.67 22.49
C LEU A 801 10.66 -7.87 22.93
N ALA A 802 11.05 -9.11 23.14
CA ALA A 802 12.43 -9.49 23.39
C ALA A 802 13.27 -9.21 22.13
N LEU A 803 14.52 -8.79 22.33
CA LEU A 803 15.45 -8.44 21.26
C LEU A 803 15.76 -9.66 20.36
N ARG A 804 14.97 -9.83 19.31
CA ARG A 804 15.27 -10.70 18.16
C ARG A 804 15.78 -9.79 17.04
N ARG A 805 16.94 -10.10 16.44
CA ARG A 805 17.44 -9.37 15.25
C ARG A 805 16.37 -9.40 14.16
N ALA A 806 16.11 -8.25 13.56
CA ALA A 806 15.22 -8.16 12.41
C ALA A 806 16.03 -8.43 11.11
N PRO A 807 15.41 -8.82 9.99
CA PRO A 807 16.15 -9.14 8.76
C PRO A 807 16.99 -7.97 8.21
N GLU A 808 16.62 -6.72 8.54
CA GLU A 808 17.38 -5.50 8.27
C GLU A 808 18.67 -5.37 9.09
N ASP A 809 18.78 -6.05 10.24
CA ASP A 809 19.95 -6.04 11.12
C ASP A 809 21.02 -7.07 10.71
N VAL A 810 20.78 -7.91 9.69
CA VAL A 810 21.72 -8.93 9.21
C VAL A 810 22.96 -8.26 8.61
N PRO A 811 24.14 -8.31 9.27
CA PRO A 811 25.31 -7.57 8.81
C PRO A 811 25.94 -8.31 7.63
N LEU A 812 25.86 -7.73 6.43
CA LEU A 812 26.75 -8.12 5.35
C LEU A 812 28.18 -7.77 5.75
N MET A 813 29.12 -8.70 5.56
CA MET A 813 30.53 -8.45 5.90
C MET A 813 31.05 -7.26 5.09
N THR A 814 31.56 -6.24 5.79
CA THR A 814 32.17 -5.08 5.14
C THR A 814 33.36 -5.51 4.29
N ALA A 815 33.60 -4.82 3.17
CA ALA A 815 34.65 -5.14 2.19
C ALA A 815 36.06 -5.33 2.81
N ASN A 816 36.32 -4.69 3.95
CA ASN A 816 37.57 -4.82 4.73
C ASN A 816 37.84 -6.23 5.29
N THR A 817 36.89 -7.17 5.21
CA THR A 817 37.06 -8.54 5.74
C THR A 817 37.60 -9.53 4.70
N ILE A 818 37.74 -9.13 3.43
CA ILE A 818 38.27 -9.99 2.35
C ILE A 818 39.81 -9.85 2.26
N THR A 819 40.53 -10.38 3.25
CA THR A 819 42.01 -10.47 3.21
C THR A 819 42.52 -11.81 3.78
N MET A 820 42.13 -12.92 3.16
CA MET A 820 42.78 -14.23 3.37
C MET A 820 42.95 -14.98 2.05
N ILE A 821 43.90 -14.52 1.22
CA ILE A 821 44.47 -15.32 0.11
C ILE A 821 45.84 -15.83 0.59
N PRO A 822 46.03 -17.13 0.82
CA PRO A 822 47.35 -17.69 1.14
C PRO A 822 48.20 -17.76 -0.14
N SER A 823 49.04 -16.76 -0.35
CA SER A 823 49.99 -16.72 -1.46
C SER A 823 51.23 -17.59 -1.19
N THR A 824 51.10 -18.91 -1.34
CA THR A 824 52.23 -19.86 -1.33
C THR A 824 52.10 -20.94 -2.40
N ILE A 825 52.67 -20.69 -3.58
CA ILE A 825 53.01 -21.72 -4.58
C ILE A 825 54.52 -21.69 -4.79
N SER A 826 55.21 -22.80 -4.48
CA SER A 826 56.52 -23.18 -5.03
C SER A 826 56.89 -24.59 -4.56
N GLY A 827 56.91 -25.58 -5.47
CA GLY A 827 57.46 -26.90 -5.16
C GLY A 827 56.99 -28.07 -6.05
N MET A 828 57.72 -28.31 -7.16
CA MET A 828 57.84 -29.59 -7.89
C MET A 828 56.60 -30.18 -8.62
N THR A 829 56.71 -30.99 -9.68
CA THR A 829 57.42 -30.89 -10.99
C THR A 829 56.74 -31.90 -11.96
N PRO A 830 56.80 -31.74 -13.30
CA PRO A 830 55.89 -32.44 -14.22
C PRO A 830 56.44 -33.74 -14.83
N LEU A 831 55.53 -34.69 -15.15
CA LEU A 831 55.77 -35.82 -16.06
C LEU A 831 54.53 -36.05 -16.98
N HIS A 832 54.81 -36.42 -18.23
CA HIS A 832 53.93 -36.63 -19.39
C HIS A 832 54.40 -37.93 -20.12
N PRO A 833 53.85 -38.45 -21.26
CA PRO A 833 52.55 -38.21 -21.96
C PRO A 833 51.87 -39.49 -22.60
N PHE A 834 50.77 -39.28 -23.37
CA PHE A 834 50.17 -40.12 -24.47
C PHE A 834 49.40 -41.44 -24.10
N ASN A 835 48.39 -41.95 -24.86
CA ASN A 835 47.93 -41.65 -26.25
C ASN A 835 46.44 -42.05 -26.61
N THR A 836 45.87 -41.40 -27.65
CA THR A 836 44.87 -41.84 -28.69
C THR A 836 43.43 -42.42 -28.43
N TYR A 837 42.38 -41.64 -28.79
CA TYR A 837 41.41 -41.76 -29.94
C TYR A 837 40.55 -43.04 -30.24
N PRO A 838 39.36 -43.03 -30.97
CA PRO A 838 38.52 -41.94 -31.56
C PRO A 838 36.93 -42.17 -31.46
N PRO A 839 35.97 -41.79 -32.38
CA PRO A 839 34.60 -41.28 -32.03
C PRO A 839 33.39 -41.92 -32.83
N VAL A 840 32.32 -41.15 -33.20
CA VAL A 840 31.24 -41.37 -34.27
C VAL A 840 29.81 -41.76 -33.75
N PRO A 841 28.63 -41.32 -34.32
CA PRO A 841 28.19 -40.02 -34.91
C PRO A 841 26.68 -39.63 -34.60
N ALA A 842 26.11 -38.65 -35.33
CA ALA A 842 24.66 -38.42 -35.58
C ALA A 842 24.33 -38.77 -37.08
N PRO A 843 23.09 -38.74 -37.69
CA PRO A 843 21.91 -37.87 -37.38
C PRO A 843 20.44 -38.34 -37.74
N SER A 844 19.45 -37.52 -37.34
CA SER A 844 18.18 -37.10 -38.03
C SER A 844 16.98 -38.01 -38.44
N SER A 845 15.78 -37.46 -38.22
CA SER A 845 14.47 -37.56 -38.94
C SER A 845 13.34 -38.54 -38.48
N THR A 846 12.10 -38.04 -38.58
CA THR A 846 10.76 -38.54 -38.11
C THR A 846 10.07 -39.52 -39.09
N PRO A 847 8.90 -40.20 -38.83
CA PRO A 847 7.84 -39.94 -37.81
C PRO A 847 7.14 -41.16 -37.09
N VAL A 848 6.42 -40.87 -35.97
CA VAL A 848 5.04 -41.29 -35.48
C VAL A 848 4.41 -42.65 -35.93
N PRO A 849 3.53 -43.37 -35.16
CA PRO A 849 3.12 -43.34 -33.72
C PRO A 849 3.20 -44.72 -32.98
N SER A 850 2.97 -44.77 -31.64
CA SER A 850 1.90 -45.62 -31.02
C SER A 850 1.87 -45.67 -29.47
N HIS A 851 0.63 -45.79 -28.98
CA HIS A 851 0.04 -46.09 -27.67
C HIS A 851 0.82 -46.72 -26.47
N SER A 852 0.30 -46.30 -25.30
CA SER A 852 -0.18 -47.10 -24.13
C SER A 852 0.65 -47.24 -22.84
N ASN A 853 0.07 -46.64 -21.80
CA ASN A 853 -0.27 -47.20 -20.47
C ASN A 853 0.79 -47.75 -19.51
N ASN A 854 0.67 -47.24 -18.27
CA ASN A 854 0.67 -47.96 -16.99
C ASN A 854 1.78 -48.99 -16.74
N ALA A 855 2.66 -48.70 -15.77
CA ALA A 855 2.38 -49.13 -14.38
C ALA A 855 3.38 -48.54 -13.36
N LEU A 856 2.85 -48.24 -12.17
CA LEU A 856 3.56 -48.28 -10.88
C LEU A 856 3.97 -49.75 -10.56
N PRO A 857 4.73 -50.09 -9.49
CA PRO A 857 5.13 -49.27 -8.33
C PRO A 857 6.60 -49.48 -7.84
N HIS A 858 6.97 -48.82 -6.73
CA HIS A 858 7.78 -49.31 -5.57
C HIS A 858 9.08 -50.14 -5.78
N GLN A 859 10.13 -50.10 -4.92
CA GLN A 859 10.24 -49.77 -3.49
C GLN A 859 11.73 -49.64 -3.06
N HIS A 860 11.97 -49.01 -1.89
CA HIS A 860 13.14 -49.17 -0.98
C HIS A 860 14.59 -48.92 -1.49
N SER A 861 15.32 -47.98 -0.88
CA SER A 861 16.23 -48.14 0.28
C SER A 861 17.56 -48.85 -0.10
N THR A 862 18.77 -48.33 0.11
CA THR A 862 19.37 -47.85 1.38
C THR A 862 20.69 -47.08 1.19
N THR A 863 20.90 -46.01 1.96
CA THR A 863 22.12 -45.62 2.74
C THR A 863 23.55 -45.54 2.14
N ARG A 864 24.27 -44.50 2.58
CA ARG A 864 25.73 -44.18 2.45
C ARG A 864 26.19 -43.61 1.09
N VAL A 865 27.04 -42.57 1.03
CA VAL A 865 27.81 -41.85 2.08
C VAL A 865 27.42 -40.37 2.09
#